data_AF-A0A673X2Z5-F1
#
_entry.id   AF-A0A673X2Z5-F1
#
_cell.length_a   1.000
_cell.length_b   1.000
_cell.length_c   1.000
_cell.angle_alpha   90.00
_cell.angle_beta   90.00
_cell.angle_gamma   90.00
#
_symmetry.space_group_name_H-M   'P 1'
#
loop_
_entity.id
_entity.type
_entity.pdbx_description
1 polymer ?
#
loop_
_entity_poly.entity_id
_entity_poly.type
_entity_poly.pdbx_seq_one_letter_code
_entity_poly.pdbx_strand_id
1 'polypeptide(L)'
;MADAAECGVKVMCRFRPLNESETNRGDKYIPKFKGEDTVVITGKPYVFDRVLPPNTAQEQVYDACAKQIVKDVLGGYNGTIFAYGQTSSGKTHTMEGKLHDSQLMGIIPRIARDIFDHIYSMDENLEFHIKVSYFEIYLDKIRDLLDVSKTNLAVHEDKNKVPYVKGCTERFVSSPEEVMDVIDEGKSNRHVAVTNMNEHSSRSHSIFLINIKQENVETELKLSGKLYLVDLAGSEKVSKTGAEGSVLDEAKNINKSLSALGNVISALAEGTKTHVPYRDSKMTRILQDSLGGNCRTTIIICASPSVYNEAETKSTLMFGQRAKTIKNTVSVNQELTAEEWKKKYEKEKEKTKGLKYVIQKLETELKRWRKGEAVPVEEQLSSKEKKSNSGDAMATPMIDTIAPPPVPLLDEEKTRYEGLITDLYQQLDDKDDEINQHSQLAEKFKEQMIDQDELLVSARKDYEKLQEDLSRLQRENEAAKEEVKEVLQALEELAVNYDHKSQEVENKNRSNNQLSEELNQKSTTLEGVQRELSSLQELSSHHKKRAAEILSLLLRDLSEIGGIIGTSDLKAMMEVNEVIEEEFTMARLYISKMKSEVKSLVNRSKQLESSLVDTSRKMQANEKELASCQLLISQHQAKIKSLTDYMQNMEQKKRQLEESQDSLMEELHALHAQEKMKEVHVMDKQKEHLTKLQDAVEMKKTLEEQMENHREVHQKQLSRLRDEIDHKQRVLDELKDLNQGLQLEQRKLQSDYDKLKAEELEKDEQLQKLVFMNEKREQAKEDLKGLEETVAKELQTLHNLRRLFIQELTSRVSMSAEMDNDEAGGSLAQRQRITFLENNLEQLTKVHKQLVRDNADLRCELPKLEKRLRATAERVKALEAALREAKESAMRDRKRYLQEVDRIKEAMLSKNASRRGHSAQIAKPIRAGHQQHSTSSPSAGHSIRGSSIRGGGAVSSPHHYRHPASPSPHRQQQQQHRSK
;
A
#
# COMPACT_ATOMS: atom_id res chain seq x y z
N MET A 1 -5.85 -13.27 36.81
CA MET A 1 -6.08 -13.55 35.38
C MET A 1 -7.37 -14.35 35.28
N ALA A 2 -8.00 -14.44 34.11
CA ALA A 2 -8.82 -15.61 33.82
C ALA A 2 -7.86 -16.78 33.59
N ASP A 3 -8.06 -17.90 34.27
CA ASP A 3 -7.14 -19.03 34.15
C ASP A 3 -7.24 -19.65 32.75
N ALA A 4 -6.09 -19.96 32.15
CA ALA A 4 -6.03 -20.47 30.78
C ALA A 4 -6.58 -21.90 30.71
N ALA A 5 -7.67 -22.09 29.98
CA ALA A 5 -8.39 -23.34 29.91
C ALA A 5 -7.86 -24.24 28.78
N GLU A 6 -7.47 -25.46 29.12
CA GLU A 6 -7.09 -26.48 28.15
C GLU A 6 -8.36 -26.95 27.39
N CYS A 7 -8.40 -26.77 26.07
CA CYS A 7 -9.56 -27.04 25.22
C CYS A 7 -9.18 -27.89 24.01
N GLY A 8 -9.81 -29.05 23.84
CA GLY A 8 -9.60 -29.89 22.65
C GLY A 8 -10.10 -29.24 21.36
N VAL A 9 -9.42 -29.50 20.24
CA VAL A 9 -9.87 -29.13 18.90
C VAL A 9 -11.06 -30.01 18.50
N LYS A 10 -12.21 -29.39 18.21
CA LYS A 10 -13.41 -30.10 17.79
C LYS A 10 -13.31 -30.50 16.31
N VAL A 11 -13.71 -31.71 15.97
CA VAL A 11 -13.73 -32.21 14.59
C VAL A 11 -15.11 -32.72 14.22
N MET A 12 -15.67 -32.15 13.15
CA MET A 12 -17.00 -32.44 12.63
C MET A 12 -16.87 -33.04 11.23
N CYS A 13 -17.48 -34.18 10.96
CA CYS A 13 -17.40 -34.83 9.64
C CYS A 13 -18.69 -34.63 8.84
N ARG A 14 -18.63 -33.88 7.74
CA ARG A 14 -19.78 -33.66 6.85
C ARG A 14 -19.68 -34.51 5.61
N PHE A 15 -20.68 -35.35 5.36
CA PHE A 15 -20.92 -35.95 4.05
C PHE A 15 -21.91 -35.09 3.26
N ARG A 16 -21.64 -34.88 1.97
CA ARG A 16 -22.63 -34.34 1.03
C ARG A 16 -23.43 -35.47 0.35
N PRO A 17 -24.54 -35.19 -0.35
CA PRO A 17 -25.16 -36.13 -1.28
C PRO A 17 -24.19 -36.56 -2.39
N LEU A 18 -24.48 -37.68 -3.07
CA LEU A 18 -23.89 -37.97 -4.38
C LEU A 18 -24.28 -36.83 -5.35
N ASN A 19 -23.36 -36.44 -6.24
CA ASN A 19 -23.67 -35.47 -7.30
C ASN A 19 -24.09 -36.20 -8.60
N GLU A 20 -24.59 -35.44 -9.58
CA GLU A 20 -25.05 -36.00 -10.85
C GLU A 20 -23.94 -36.75 -11.60
N SER A 21 -22.70 -36.23 -11.62
CA SER A 21 -21.57 -36.87 -12.30
C SER A 21 -21.16 -38.21 -11.68
N GLU A 22 -21.21 -38.32 -10.34
CA GLU A 22 -21.00 -39.57 -9.61
C GLU A 22 -22.16 -40.55 -9.87
N THR A 23 -23.40 -40.06 -9.87
CA THR A 23 -24.61 -40.85 -10.11
C THR A 23 -24.64 -41.41 -11.54
N ASN A 24 -24.34 -40.58 -12.54
CA ASN A 24 -24.28 -40.95 -13.96
C ASN A 24 -23.12 -41.91 -14.27
N ARG A 25 -22.05 -41.91 -13.45
CA ARG A 25 -20.96 -42.91 -13.50
C ARG A 25 -21.35 -44.25 -12.84
N GLY A 26 -22.48 -44.30 -12.12
CA GLY A 26 -22.91 -45.49 -11.37
C GLY A 26 -22.16 -45.66 -10.03
N ASP A 27 -21.63 -44.58 -9.46
CA ASP A 27 -20.90 -44.64 -8.20
C ASP A 27 -21.80 -45.13 -7.05
N LYS A 28 -21.32 -46.14 -6.32
CA LYS A 28 -22.04 -46.66 -5.14
C LYS A 28 -21.82 -45.77 -3.92
N TYR A 29 -22.89 -45.60 -3.14
CA TYR A 29 -22.89 -44.94 -1.84
C TYR A 29 -22.23 -45.85 -0.79
N ILE A 30 -21.10 -45.43 -0.19
CA ILE A 30 -20.30 -46.27 0.72
C ILE A 30 -20.44 -46.02 2.24
N PRO A 31 -20.71 -44.80 2.77
CA PRO A 31 -20.63 -44.57 4.21
C PRO A 31 -21.85 -45.15 4.94
N LYS A 32 -21.63 -45.73 6.12
CA LYS A 32 -22.70 -46.19 7.03
C LYS A 32 -22.59 -45.48 8.37
N PHE A 33 -23.61 -44.72 8.74
CA PHE A 33 -23.64 -43.96 10.00
C PHE A 33 -24.06 -44.83 11.18
N LYS A 34 -23.54 -44.53 12.37
CA LYS A 34 -23.92 -45.11 13.65
C LYS A 34 -23.96 -44.00 14.70
N GLY A 35 -25.10 -43.79 15.33
CA GLY A 35 -25.28 -42.63 16.23
C GLY A 35 -25.06 -41.29 15.52
N GLU A 36 -24.73 -40.26 16.29
CA GLU A 36 -24.41 -38.92 15.79
C GLU A 36 -22.90 -38.68 15.60
N ASP A 37 -22.03 -39.61 15.99
CA ASP A 37 -20.58 -39.38 16.11
C ASP A 37 -19.71 -40.28 15.24
N THR A 38 -20.28 -41.36 14.67
CA THR A 38 -19.51 -42.45 14.06
C THR A 38 -19.93 -42.73 12.61
N VAL A 39 -18.94 -42.78 11.71
CA VAL A 39 -19.10 -43.28 10.34
C VAL A 39 -18.26 -44.54 10.13
N VAL A 40 -18.82 -45.51 9.40
CA VAL A 40 -18.13 -46.74 8.99
C VAL A 40 -17.89 -46.71 7.48
N ILE A 41 -16.62 -46.72 7.07
CA ILE A 41 -16.21 -46.86 5.66
C ILE A 41 -15.59 -48.24 5.48
N THR A 42 -16.17 -49.06 4.57
CA THR A 42 -15.69 -50.42 4.25
C THR A 42 -15.32 -51.25 5.50
N GLY A 43 -16.20 -51.26 6.50
CA GLY A 43 -16.01 -51.99 7.76
C GLY A 43 -15.21 -51.29 8.85
N LYS A 44 -14.36 -50.30 8.55
CA LYS A 44 -13.62 -49.54 9.57
C LYS A 44 -14.47 -48.39 10.14
N PRO A 45 -14.68 -48.30 11.46
CA PRO A 45 -15.31 -47.15 12.11
C PRO A 45 -14.34 -45.98 12.28
N TYR A 46 -14.89 -44.77 12.25
CA TYR A 46 -14.23 -43.49 12.50
C TYR A 46 -15.17 -42.64 13.37
N VAL A 47 -14.66 -42.15 14.51
CA VAL A 47 -15.43 -41.40 15.52
C VAL A 47 -14.92 -39.96 15.59
N PHE A 48 -15.84 -39.00 15.70
CA PHE A 48 -15.57 -37.55 15.69
C PHE A 48 -16.30 -36.85 16.87
N ASP A 49 -16.51 -35.54 16.82
CA ASP A 49 -17.41 -34.83 17.76
C ASP A 49 -18.85 -34.80 17.23
N ARG A 50 -19.02 -34.78 15.90
CA ARG A 50 -20.27 -35.10 15.22
C ARG A 50 -20.01 -35.58 13.79
N VAL A 51 -20.90 -36.40 13.28
CA VAL A 51 -20.98 -36.85 11.89
C VAL A 51 -22.31 -36.39 11.32
N LEU A 52 -22.23 -35.57 10.28
CA LEU A 52 -23.34 -34.89 9.64
C LEU A 52 -23.65 -35.62 8.33
N PRO A 53 -24.74 -36.41 8.25
CA PRO A 53 -25.11 -37.17 7.05
C PRO A 53 -25.57 -36.24 5.89
N PRO A 54 -25.68 -36.75 4.65
CA PRO A 54 -25.99 -35.96 3.44
C PRO A 54 -27.24 -35.07 3.49
N ASN A 55 -28.20 -35.40 4.34
CA ASN A 55 -29.46 -34.68 4.54
C ASN A 55 -29.37 -33.58 5.61
N THR A 56 -28.18 -33.27 6.15
CA THR A 56 -27.99 -32.22 7.16
C THR A 56 -28.07 -30.83 6.51
N ALA A 57 -29.05 -30.02 6.95
CA ALA A 57 -29.25 -28.66 6.48
C ALA A 57 -28.12 -27.72 6.93
N GLN A 58 -27.85 -26.65 6.16
CA GLN A 58 -26.78 -25.68 6.44
C GLN A 58 -26.87 -25.08 7.85
N GLU A 59 -28.09 -24.81 8.31
CA GLU A 59 -28.40 -24.31 9.65
C GLU A 59 -27.95 -25.27 10.75
N GLN A 60 -28.25 -26.56 10.61
CA GLN A 60 -27.83 -27.61 11.55
C GLN A 60 -26.29 -27.76 11.58
N VAL A 61 -25.61 -27.52 10.45
CA VAL A 61 -24.14 -27.47 10.41
C VAL A 61 -23.62 -26.24 11.15
N TYR A 62 -24.24 -25.07 10.96
CA TYR A 62 -23.86 -23.84 11.64
C TYR A 62 -24.04 -23.94 13.18
N ASP A 63 -25.20 -24.44 13.63
CA ASP A 63 -25.50 -24.64 15.06
C ASP A 63 -24.51 -25.62 15.72
N ALA A 64 -24.17 -26.71 15.03
CA ALA A 64 -23.24 -27.72 15.56
C ALA A 64 -21.77 -27.27 15.55
N CYS A 65 -21.33 -26.55 14.51
CA CYS A 65 -19.91 -26.28 14.26
C CYS A 65 -19.45 -24.89 14.71
N ALA A 66 -20.31 -23.88 14.61
CA ALA A 66 -19.92 -22.47 14.58
C ALA A 66 -20.57 -21.60 15.66
N LYS A 67 -21.86 -21.75 15.95
CA LYS A 67 -22.63 -20.86 16.85
C LYS A 67 -21.96 -20.63 18.22
N GLN A 68 -21.40 -21.67 18.83
CA GLN A 68 -20.67 -21.53 20.10
C GLN A 68 -19.37 -20.73 19.94
N ILE A 69 -18.62 -20.92 18.85
CA ILE A 69 -17.40 -20.13 18.58
C ILE A 69 -17.74 -18.65 18.37
N VAL A 70 -18.85 -18.32 17.71
CA VAL A 70 -19.32 -16.93 17.57
C VAL A 70 -19.54 -16.31 18.95
N LYS A 71 -20.27 -16.99 19.85
CA LYS A 71 -20.48 -16.55 21.23
C LYS A 71 -19.18 -16.41 22.02
N ASP A 72 -18.22 -17.30 21.83
CA ASP A 72 -16.91 -17.21 22.48
C ASP A 72 -16.07 -16.03 21.95
N VAL A 73 -16.12 -15.74 20.65
CA VAL A 73 -15.41 -14.59 20.05
C VAL A 73 -16.03 -13.27 20.53
N LEU A 74 -17.36 -13.20 20.63
CA LEU A 74 -18.08 -12.10 21.27
C LEU A 74 -17.79 -12.01 22.78
N GLY A 75 -17.26 -13.07 23.40
CA GLY A 75 -16.69 -13.07 24.75
C GLY A 75 -15.22 -12.65 24.83
N GLY A 76 -14.59 -12.26 23.71
CA GLY A 76 -13.18 -11.86 23.66
C GLY A 76 -12.16 -13.00 23.53
N TYR A 77 -12.59 -14.22 23.20
CA TYR A 77 -11.67 -15.31 22.80
C TYR A 77 -11.32 -15.22 21.30
N ASN A 78 -10.25 -15.88 20.86
CA ASN A 78 -10.07 -16.17 19.42
C ASN A 78 -10.83 -17.44 19.02
N GLY A 79 -11.27 -17.50 17.77
CA GLY A 79 -11.95 -18.63 17.16
C GLY A 79 -11.41 -18.96 15.78
N THR A 80 -11.42 -20.23 15.40
CA THR A 80 -11.07 -20.67 14.04
C THR A 80 -11.97 -21.78 13.55
N ILE A 81 -12.48 -21.65 12.33
CA ILE A 81 -13.30 -22.67 11.67
C ILE A 81 -12.66 -23.04 10.33
N PHE A 82 -12.30 -24.31 10.19
CA PHE A 82 -11.72 -24.87 8.97
C PHE A 82 -12.75 -25.69 8.18
N ALA A 83 -12.71 -25.61 6.86
CA ALA A 83 -13.22 -26.65 5.97
C ALA A 83 -12.06 -27.38 5.28
N TYR A 84 -12.01 -28.71 5.38
CA TYR A 84 -10.93 -29.57 4.86
C TYR A 84 -11.48 -30.74 4.04
N GLY A 85 -10.69 -31.28 3.10
CA GLY A 85 -11.04 -32.44 2.26
C GLY A 85 -10.80 -32.20 0.77
N GLN A 86 -11.11 -33.19 -0.06
CA GLN A 86 -10.84 -33.11 -1.51
C GLN A 86 -11.65 -32.01 -2.23
N THR A 87 -11.24 -31.67 -3.44
CA THR A 87 -12.05 -30.88 -4.39
C THR A 87 -13.40 -31.55 -4.61
N SER A 88 -14.44 -30.71 -4.70
CA SER A 88 -15.84 -31.13 -4.83
C SER A 88 -16.35 -32.02 -3.67
N SER A 89 -15.77 -31.94 -2.45
CA SER A 89 -16.32 -32.60 -1.26
C SER A 89 -17.37 -31.78 -0.49
N GLY A 90 -17.48 -30.48 -0.76
CA GLY A 90 -18.46 -29.58 -0.13
C GLY A 90 -17.90 -28.48 0.79
N LYS A 91 -16.58 -28.22 0.75
CA LYS A 91 -15.91 -27.22 1.61
C LYS A 91 -16.49 -25.80 1.46
N THR A 92 -16.37 -25.20 0.28
CA THR A 92 -16.93 -23.86 -0.03
C THR A 92 -18.45 -23.80 0.14
N HIS A 93 -19.18 -24.89 -0.15
CA HIS A 93 -20.62 -24.97 0.14
C HIS A 93 -20.91 -24.92 1.64
N THR A 94 -20.02 -25.43 2.49
CA THR A 94 -20.15 -25.35 3.94
C THR A 94 -19.77 -23.97 4.48
N MET A 95 -18.69 -23.37 3.97
CA MET A 95 -18.22 -22.06 4.41
C MET A 95 -19.12 -20.92 3.91
N GLU A 96 -19.37 -20.84 2.61
CA GLU A 96 -20.14 -19.74 1.98
C GLU A 96 -21.57 -20.17 1.62
N GLY A 97 -21.72 -21.38 1.06
CA GLY A 97 -23.00 -21.84 0.51
C GLY A 97 -23.44 -20.98 -0.69
N LYS A 98 -24.73 -20.65 -0.74
CA LYS A 98 -25.24 -19.53 -1.55
C LYS A 98 -25.47 -18.34 -0.62
N LEU A 99 -24.69 -17.28 -0.75
CA LEU A 99 -24.66 -16.16 0.21
C LEU A 99 -26.05 -15.54 0.45
N HIS A 100 -26.79 -15.25 -0.63
CA HIS A 100 -28.08 -14.56 -0.61
C HIS A 100 -29.31 -15.50 -0.54
N ASP A 101 -29.14 -16.76 -0.13
CA ASP A 101 -30.20 -17.77 -0.04
C ASP A 101 -30.39 -18.17 1.44
N SER A 102 -31.51 -17.81 2.05
CA SER A 102 -31.74 -17.98 3.51
C SER A 102 -31.62 -19.43 4.01
N GLN A 103 -31.86 -20.42 3.13
CA GLN A 103 -31.73 -21.84 3.46
C GLN A 103 -30.34 -22.37 3.08
N LEU A 104 -29.81 -21.99 1.91
CA LEU A 104 -28.57 -22.54 1.37
C LEU A 104 -27.30 -21.73 1.69
N MET A 105 -27.41 -20.59 2.39
CA MET A 105 -26.27 -19.86 2.96
C MET A 105 -25.49 -20.73 3.96
N GLY A 106 -24.16 -20.69 3.85
CA GLY A 106 -23.23 -21.46 4.67
C GLY A 106 -22.93 -20.81 6.02
N ILE A 107 -21.78 -21.14 6.57
CA ILE A 107 -21.33 -20.69 7.88
C ILE A 107 -21.02 -19.19 7.92
N ILE A 108 -20.26 -18.64 6.97
CA ILE A 108 -19.80 -17.23 6.99
C ILE A 108 -20.99 -16.25 7.00
N PRO A 109 -22.03 -16.37 6.14
CA PRO A 109 -23.19 -15.48 6.19
C PRO A 109 -23.98 -15.57 7.51
N ARG A 110 -24.11 -16.79 8.06
CA ARG A 110 -24.80 -17.03 9.34
C ARG A 110 -24.01 -16.46 10.52
N ILE A 111 -22.67 -16.53 10.49
CA ILE A 111 -21.79 -15.86 11.45
C ILE A 111 -21.98 -14.35 11.37
N ALA A 112 -21.97 -13.76 10.17
CA ALA A 112 -22.16 -12.32 10.01
C ALA A 112 -23.48 -11.85 10.63
N ARG A 113 -24.59 -12.51 10.28
CA ARG A 113 -25.91 -12.20 10.83
C ARG A 113 -25.96 -12.39 12.36
N ASP A 114 -25.58 -13.55 12.88
CA ASP A 114 -25.64 -13.83 14.33
C ASP A 114 -24.71 -12.92 15.16
N ILE A 115 -23.64 -12.34 14.58
CA ILE A 115 -22.82 -11.29 15.22
C ILE A 115 -23.62 -10.00 15.36
N PHE A 116 -24.23 -9.51 14.28
CA PHE A 116 -24.98 -8.26 14.28
C PHE A 116 -26.29 -8.38 15.07
N ASP A 117 -27.03 -9.49 14.93
CA ASP A 117 -28.21 -9.81 15.76
C ASP A 117 -27.86 -9.76 17.25
N HIS A 118 -26.66 -10.21 17.64
CA HIS A 118 -26.20 -10.13 19.03
C HIS A 118 -25.90 -8.69 19.46
N ILE A 119 -25.23 -7.90 18.62
CA ILE A 119 -24.90 -6.49 18.90
C ILE A 119 -26.18 -5.64 19.01
N TYR A 120 -27.18 -5.87 18.14
CA TYR A 120 -28.49 -5.21 18.23
C TYR A 120 -29.32 -5.66 19.45
N SER A 121 -28.87 -6.69 20.18
CA SER A 121 -29.48 -7.17 21.44
C SER A 121 -28.69 -6.82 22.70
N MET A 122 -27.58 -6.09 22.57
CA MET A 122 -26.68 -5.74 23.67
C MET A 122 -27.01 -4.40 24.34
N ASP A 123 -26.37 -4.17 25.48
CA ASP A 123 -26.44 -2.94 26.27
C ASP A 123 -25.90 -1.74 25.48
N GLU A 124 -26.57 -0.59 25.57
CA GLU A 124 -26.15 0.69 24.94
C GLU A 124 -24.75 1.14 25.43
N ASN A 125 -24.32 0.64 26.60
CA ASN A 125 -22.99 0.86 27.17
C ASN A 125 -21.84 0.08 26.48
N LEU A 126 -22.08 -0.69 25.42
CA LEU A 126 -21.05 -1.44 24.67
C LEU A 126 -20.83 -0.90 23.25
N GLU A 127 -19.69 -0.25 23.01
CA GLU A 127 -19.29 0.20 21.68
C GLU A 127 -18.56 -0.92 20.91
N PHE A 128 -19.10 -1.32 19.76
CA PHE A 128 -18.55 -2.38 18.92
C PHE A 128 -17.81 -1.85 17.68
N HIS A 129 -16.61 -2.36 17.45
CA HIS A 129 -15.75 -2.05 16.31
C HIS A 129 -15.41 -3.34 15.56
N ILE A 130 -16.15 -3.65 14.50
CA ILE A 130 -15.91 -4.83 13.65
C ILE A 130 -15.02 -4.45 12.46
N LYS A 131 -13.99 -5.25 12.25
CA LYS A 131 -13.14 -5.23 11.06
C LYS A 131 -13.17 -6.56 10.33
N VAL A 132 -13.08 -6.53 9.00
CA VAL A 132 -12.94 -7.70 8.15
C VAL A 132 -11.73 -7.60 7.21
N SER A 133 -11.09 -8.74 6.98
CA SER A 133 -10.04 -8.92 5.97
C SER A 133 -10.28 -10.21 5.21
N TYR A 134 -10.10 -10.19 3.89
CA TYR A 134 -10.26 -11.37 3.05
C TYR A 134 -9.04 -11.51 2.13
N PHE A 135 -8.37 -12.65 2.21
CA PHE A 135 -7.18 -12.93 1.40
C PHE A 135 -7.11 -14.41 1.03
N GLU A 136 -6.39 -14.72 -0.04
CA GLU A 136 -6.10 -16.09 -0.46
C GLU A 136 -4.61 -16.43 -0.33
N ILE A 137 -4.32 -17.72 -0.14
CA ILE A 137 -2.98 -18.28 -0.17
C ILE A 137 -2.88 -19.22 -1.36
N TYR A 138 -2.05 -18.83 -2.35
CA TYR A 138 -1.79 -19.58 -3.57
C TYR A 138 -0.28 -19.64 -3.83
N LEU A 139 0.26 -20.81 -4.13
CA LEU A 139 1.71 -21.03 -4.31
C LEU A 139 2.58 -20.50 -3.14
N ASP A 140 2.09 -20.60 -1.91
CA ASP A 140 2.69 -20.04 -0.67
C ASP A 140 2.90 -18.50 -0.71
N LYS A 141 2.18 -17.81 -1.60
CA LYS A 141 2.03 -16.35 -1.68
C LYS A 141 0.66 -15.96 -1.14
N ILE A 142 0.61 -14.91 -0.32
CA ILE A 142 -0.65 -14.33 0.15
C ILE A 142 -1.06 -13.24 -0.84
N ARG A 143 -2.30 -13.26 -1.32
CA ARG A 143 -2.89 -12.21 -2.15
C ARG A 143 -4.12 -11.65 -1.44
N ASP A 144 -4.15 -10.34 -1.27
CA ASP A 144 -5.33 -9.66 -0.76
C ASP A 144 -6.48 -9.78 -1.77
N LEU A 145 -7.67 -10.16 -1.31
CA LEU A 145 -8.87 -10.22 -2.15
C LEU A 145 -9.67 -8.91 -2.10
N LEU A 146 -9.34 -8.00 -1.18
CA LEU A 146 -9.97 -6.68 -1.02
C LEU A 146 -9.16 -5.53 -1.65
N ASP A 147 -7.97 -5.84 -2.19
CA ASP A 147 -7.14 -4.99 -3.02
C ASP A 147 -6.22 -5.86 -3.89
N VAL A 148 -6.59 -6.07 -5.15
CA VAL A 148 -5.88 -6.99 -6.06
C VAL A 148 -4.45 -6.58 -6.41
N SER A 149 -4.02 -5.34 -6.08
CA SER A 149 -2.63 -4.90 -6.27
C SER A 149 -1.68 -5.52 -5.24
N LYS A 150 -2.19 -5.83 -4.03
CA LYS A 150 -1.43 -6.37 -2.89
C LYS A 150 -1.17 -7.86 -3.03
N THR A 151 -0.18 -8.19 -3.85
CA THR A 151 0.27 -9.58 -4.09
C THR A 151 1.52 -9.96 -3.28
N ASN A 152 1.61 -11.23 -2.91
CA ASN A 152 2.69 -11.83 -2.12
C ASN A 152 2.98 -11.17 -0.76
N LEU A 153 1.94 -10.83 0.01
CA LEU A 153 2.07 -10.27 1.35
C LEU A 153 2.88 -11.17 2.31
N ALA A 154 3.45 -10.55 3.34
CA ALA A 154 4.36 -11.17 4.30
C ALA A 154 3.70 -11.41 5.66
N VAL A 155 4.03 -12.54 6.30
CA VAL A 155 3.58 -12.84 7.68
C VAL A 155 4.62 -12.34 8.67
N HIS A 156 4.23 -11.37 9.48
CA HIS A 156 4.99 -10.83 10.60
C HIS A 156 4.46 -11.38 11.92
N GLU A 157 5.22 -11.18 12.99
CA GLU A 157 4.87 -11.50 14.37
C GLU A 157 4.81 -10.16 15.14
N ASP A 158 3.83 -9.96 16.03
CA ASP A 158 3.68 -8.72 16.81
C ASP A 158 4.52 -8.73 18.11
N LYS A 159 4.36 -7.71 18.96
CA LYS A 159 5.08 -7.60 20.24
C LYS A 159 4.82 -8.76 21.20
N ASN A 160 3.66 -9.41 21.07
CA ASN A 160 3.22 -10.57 21.85
C ASN A 160 3.51 -11.89 21.10
N LYS A 161 4.22 -11.84 19.97
CA LYS A 161 4.50 -12.94 19.03
C LYS A 161 3.26 -13.51 18.32
N VAL A 162 2.15 -12.77 18.30
CA VAL A 162 0.95 -13.15 17.55
C VAL A 162 1.19 -12.90 16.05
N PRO A 163 0.92 -13.88 15.17
CA PRO A 163 1.15 -13.72 13.73
C PRO A 163 0.10 -12.81 13.08
N TYR A 164 0.52 -11.99 12.11
CA TYR A 164 -0.38 -11.18 11.28
C TYR A 164 0.17 -10.98 9.86
N VAL A 165 -0.71 -10.65 8.91
CA VAL A 165 -0.32 -10.38 7.52
C VAL A 165 -0.04 -8.89 7.36
N LYS A 166 1.23 -8.50 7.24
CA LYS A 166 1.62 -7.08 7.10
C LYS A 166 1.12 -6.53 5.76
N GLY A 167 0.37 -5.42 5.84
CA GLY A 167 -0.17 -4.71 4.68
C GLY A 167 -1.49 -5.27 4.13
N CYS A 168 -2.08 -6.31 4.74
CA CYS A 168 -3.41 -6.78 4.37
C CYS A 168 -4.47 -5.70 4.68
N THR A 169 -5.48 -5.61 3.84
CA THR A 169 -6.57 -4.63 3.97
C THR A 169 -7.52 -5.05 5.09
N GLU A 170 -7.69 -4.18 6.09
CA GLU A 170 -8.77 -4.25 7.08
C GLU A 170 -9.85 -3.23 6.68
N ARG A 171 -11.08 -3.66 6.46
CA ARG A 171 -12.25 -2.78 6.27
C ARG A 171 -13.10 -2.80 7.53
N PHE A 172 -13.61 -1.64 7.95
CA PHE A 172 -14.68 -1.60 8.94
C PHE A 172 -16.02 -2.00 8.31
N VAL A 173 -16.89 -2.61 9.09
CA VAL A 173 -18.26 -3.01 8.68
C VAL A 173 -19.25 -2.73 9.81
N SER A 174 -20.45 -2.30 9.45
CA SER A 174 -21.51 -1.80 10.33
C SER A 174 -22.84 -2.56 10.18
N SER A 175 -22.95 -3.41 9.15
CA SER A 175 -24.14 -4.21 8.84
C SER A 175 -23.78 -5.60 8.30
N PRO A 176 -24.69 -6.60 8.39
CA PRO A 176 -24.54 -7.88 7.71
C PRO A 176 -24.33 -7.74 6.19
N GLU A 177 -25.01 -6.79 5.57
CA GLU A 177 -24.98 -6.51 4.14
C GLU A 177 -23.58 -6.11 3.67
N GLU A 178 -22.92 -5.19 4.39
CA GLU A 178 -21.52 -4.80 4.10
C GLU A 178 -20.55 -5.99 4.22
N VAL A 179 -20.82 -6.96 5.09
CA VAL A 179 -20.03 -8.21 5.15
C VAL A 179 -20.26 -9.08 3.92
N MET A 180 -21.49 -9.17 3.39
CA MET A 180 -21.76 -9.90 2.15
C MET A 180 -21.09 -9.22 0.95
N ASP A 181 -21.16 -7.89 0.85
CA ASP A 181 -20.53 -7.11 -0.22
C ASP A 181 -19.00 -7.33 -0.25
N VAL A 182 -18.35 -7.34 0.92
CA VAL A 182 -16.91 -7.63 1.05
C VAL A 182 -16.57 -9.07 0.61
N ILE A 183 -17.46 -10.04 0.87
CA ILE A 183 -17.30 -11.43 0.41
C ILE A 183 -17.49 -11.52 -1.11
N ASP A 184 -18.53 -10.92 -1.68
CA ASP A 184 -18.79 -10.97 -3.13
C ASP A 184 -17.75 -10.18 -3.94
N GLU A 185 -17.25 -9.04 -3.45
CA GLU A 185 -16.11 -8.36 -4.06
C GLU A 185 -14.85 -9.24 -4.03
N GLY A 186 -14.53 -9.83 -2.87
CA GLY A 186 -13.38 -10.72 -2.75
C GLY A 186 -13.48 -11.96 -3.65
N LYS A 187 -14.69 -12.49 -3.85
CA LYS A 187 -14.96 -13.57 -4.79
C LYS A 187 -14.83 -13.10 -6.24
N SER A 188 -15.28 -11.90 -6.59
CA SER A 188 -15.06 -11.30 -7.92
C SER A 188 -13.57 -11.15 -8.21
N ASN A 189 -12.82 -10.57 -7.26
CA ASN A 189 -11.37 -10.39 -7.30
C ASN A 189 -10.59 -11.73 -7.35
N ARG A 190 -11.16 -12.82 -6.81
CA ARG A 190 -10.68 -14.20 -6.99
C ARG A 190 -10.94 -14.71 -8.41
N HIS A 191 -12.15 -14.53 -8.96
CA HIS A 191 -12.52 -14.95 -10.32
C HIS A 191 -11.70 -14.24 -11.41
N VAL A 192 -11.37 -12.95 -11.25
CA VAL A 192 -10.52 -12.23 -12.23
C VAL A 192 -9.12 -12.85 -12.33
N ALA A 193 -8.59 -13.44 -11.25
CA ALA A 193 -7.33 -14.20 -11.29
C ALA A 193 -7.51 -15.59 -11.94
N VAL A 194 -8.60 -16.31 -11.62
CA VAL A 194 -8.99 -17.57 -12.27
C VAL A 194 -9.02 -17.42 -13.80
N THR A 195 -9.62 -16.34 -14.32
CA THR A 195 -9.71 -16.11 -15.78
C THR A 195 -8.37 -15.84 -16.48
N ASN A 196 -7.31 -15.51 -15.74
CA ASN A 196 -5.96 -15.37 -16.29
C ASN A 196 -5.13 -16.67 -16.18
N MET A 197 -5.42 -17.55 -15.21
CA MET A 197 -4.66 -18.78 -14.95
C MET A 197 -5.51 -19.92 -14.33
N ASN A 198 -6.25 -20.65 -15.17
CA ASN A 198 -6.89 -21.95 -14.89
C ASN A 198 -7.89 -22.01 -13.70
N GLU A 199 -8.52 -23.17 -13.52
CA GLU A 199 -9.51 -23.46 -12.48
C GLU A 199 -8.89 -23.44 -11.07
N HIS A 200 -8.88 -22.27 -10.44
CA HIS A 200 -8.03 -21.93 -9.28
C HIS A 200 -8.78 -21.96 -7.92
N SER A 201 -10.12 -22.05 -7.90
CA SER A 201 -10.91 -22.05 -6.65
C SER A 201 -10.68 -23.28 -5.76
N SER A 202 -10.42 -24.43 -6.39
CA SER A 202 -9.99 -25.69 -5.75
C SER A 202 -8.53 -25.66 -5.26
N ARG A 203 -7.77 -24.62 -5.63
CA ARG A 203 -6.30 -24.60 -5.61
C ARG A 203 -5.68 -23.50 -4.75
N SER A 204 -6.45 -22.49 -4.34
CA SER A 204 -6.04 -21.54 -3.30
C SER A 204 -6.83 -21.74 -2.01
N HIS A 205 -6.21 -21.47 -0.86
CA HIS A 205 -6.90 -21.41 0.43
C HIS A 205 -7.47 -20.01 0.61
N SER A 206 -8.76 -19.89 0.92
CA SER A 206 -9.39 -18.61 1.24
C SER A 206 -9.49 -18.45 2.76
N ILE A 207 -9.03 -17.30 3.27
CA ILE A 207 -9.09 -16.95 4.70
C ILE A 207 -9.85 -15.63 4.83
N PHE A 208 -11.05 -15.72 5.40
CA PHE A 208 -11.84 -14.57 5.84
C PHE A 208 -11.62 -14.39 7.34
N LEU A 209 -11.16 -13.21 7.76
CA LEU A 209 -10.92 -12.86 9.15
C LEU A 209 -11.95 -11.81 9.57
N ILE A 210 -12.71 -12.11 10.63
CA ILE A 210 -13.52 -11.13 11.36
C ILE A 210 -12.79 -10.80 12.65
N ASN A 211 -12.59 -9.52 12.94
CA ASN A 211 -11.94 -9.02 14.14
C ASN A 211 -12.93 -8.11 14.87
N ILE A 212 -13.48 -8.60 15.98
CA ILE A 212 -14.47 -7.90 16.80
C ILE A 212 -13.75 -7.30 18.00
N LYS A 213 -13.63 -5.96 18.02
CA LYS A 213 -13.34 -5.21 19.24
C LYS A 213 -14.65 -4.75 19.86
N GLN A 214 -14.72 -4.76 21.18
CA GLN A 214 -15.78 -4.12 21.95
C GLN A 214 -15.18 -3.38 23.13
N GLU A 215 -15.83 -2.29 23.53
CA GLU A 215 -15.41 -1.42 24.61
C GLU A 215 -16.63 -1.06 25.47
N ASN A 216 -16.56 -1.36 26.78
CA ASN A 216 -17.60 -0.95 27.70
C ASN A 216 -17.32 0.47 28.21
N VAL A 217 -18.23 1.40 27.94
CA VAL A 217 -18.02 2.84 28.16
C VAL A 217 -17.96 3.20 29.66
N GLU A 218 -18.68 2.46 30.52
CA GLU A 218 -18.67 2.71 31.97
C GLU A 218 -17.44 2.15 32.70
N THR A 219 -16.89 1.02 32.24
CA THR A 219 -15.80 0.30 32.92
C THR A 219 -14.45 0.38 32.20
N GLU A 220 -14.40 1.04 31.04
CA GLU A 220 -13.26 1.11 30.10
C GLU A 220 -12.72 -0.27 29.64
N LEU A 221 -13.44 -1.36 29.90
CA LEU A 221 -12.99 -2.71 29.60
C LEU A 221 -13.07 -2.98 28.10
N LYS A 222 -11.91 -3.16 27.46
CA LYS A 222 -11.77 -3.47 26.03
C LYS A 222 -11.52 -4.98 25.83
N LEU A 223 -12.30 -5.63 24.98
CA LEU A 223 -12.17 -7.05 24.61
C LEU A 223 -11.95 -7.19 23.08
N SER A 224 -11.19 -8.20 22.66
CA SER A 224 -10.61 -8.27 21.31
C SER A 224 -10.64 -9.70 20.74
N GLY A 225 -11.71 -10.08 20.04
CA GLY A 225 -11.93 -11.44 19.52
C GLY A 225 -11.65 -11.55 18.01
N LYS A 226 -10.73 -12.44 17.61
CA LYS A 226 -10.44 -12.73 16.19
C LYS A 226 -11.02 -14.08 15.77
N LEU A 227 -11.79 -14.09 14.67
CA LEU A 227 -12.43 -15.26 14.09
C LEU A 227 -11.91 -15.53 12.68
N TYR A 228 -11.09 -16.57 12.53
CA TYR A 228 -10.59 -17.04 11.24
C TYR A 228 -11.52 -18.08 10.61
N LEU A 229 -11.99 -17.80 9.40
CA LEU A 229 -12.90 -18.65 8.64
C LEU A 229 -12.17 -19.10 7.37
N VAL A 230 -11.82 -20.39 7.31
CA VAL A 230 -10.81 -20.93 6.40
C VAL A 230 -11.39 -22.00 5.49
N ASP A 231 -11.54 -21.69 4.20
CA ASP A 231 -11.83 -22.67 3.14
C ASP A 231 -10.51 -23.11 2.50
N LEU A 232 -10.04 -24.32 2.83
CA LEU A 232 -8.77 -24.83 2.34
C LEU A 232 -8.87 -25.29 0.87
N ALA A 233 -7.72 -25.45 0.21
CA ALA A 233 -7.63 -26.07 -1.11
C ALA A 233 -7.99 -27.57 -1.08
N GLY A 234 -8.07 -28.21 -2.26
CA GLY A 234 -8.24 -29.66 -2.40
C GLY A 234 -7.13 -30.46 -1.73
N SER A 235 -7.50 -31.42 -0.87
CA SER A 235 -6.58 -32.32 -0.18
C SER A 235 -6.22 -33.59 -0.97
N GLU A 236 -6.69 -33.72 -2.21
CA GLU A 236 -6.42 -34.87 -3.07
C GLU A 236 -4.97 -34.96 -3.54
N LYS A 237 -4.49 -36.19 -3.72
CA LYS A 237 -3.12 -36.45 -4.16
C LYS A 237 -2.91 -35.96 -5.59
N VAL A 238 -1.76 -35.33 -5.82
CA VAL A 238 -1.30 -34.88 -7.15
C VAL A 238 -1.33 -36.01 -8.20
N SER A 239 -1.06 -37.26 -7.81
CA SER A 239 -1.15 -38.43 -8.69
C SER A 239 -2.56 -38.72 -9.23
N LYS A 240 -3.61 -38.12 -8.65
CA LYS A 240 -5.01 -38.26 -9.10
C LYS A 240 -5.44 -37.17 -10.08
N THR A 241 -4.68 -36.08 -10.23
CA THR A 241 -5.07 -34.93 -11.07
C THR A 241 -4.60 -35.03 -12.52
N GLY A 242 -3.68 -35.95 -12.83
CA GLY A 242 -3.10 -36.08 -14.18
C GLY A 242 -2.30 -34.86 -14.64
N ALA A 243 -1.87 -34.01 -13.69
CA ALA A 243 -1.20 -32.75 -14.00
C ALA A 243 0.23 -32.95 -14.51
N GLU A 244 0.56 -32.33 -15.64
CA GLU A 244 1.90 -32.28 -16.22
C GLU A 244 2.42 -30.84 -16.32
N GLY A 245 3.73 -30.67 -16.53
CA GLY A 245 4.37 -29.37 -16.71
C GLY A 245 4.17 -28.42 -15.52
N SER A 246 3.87 -27.15 -15.79
CA SER A 246 3.67 -26.11 -14.76
C SER A 246 2.52 -26.44 -13.79
N VAL A 247 1.50 -27.18 -14.23
CA VAL A 247 0.35 -27.58 -13.41
C VAL A 247 0.76 -28.60 -12.35
N LEU A 248 1.82 -29.38 -12.59
CA LEU A 248 2.38 -30.33 -11.61
C LEU A 248 3.08 -29.59 -10.46
N ASP A 249 3.93 -28.61 -10.76
CA ASP A 249 4.58 -27.78 -9.74
C ASP A 249 3.57 -26.90 -8.97
N GLU A 250 2.50 -26.46 -9.64
CA GLU A 250 1.36 -25.79 -9.00
C GLU A 250 0.71 -26.72 -7.95
N ALA A 251 0.24 -27.90 -8.35
CA ALA A 251 -0.40 -28.90 -7.49
C ALA A 251 0.51 -29.36 -6.32
N LYS A 252 1.82 -29.40 -6.55
CA LYS A 252 2.86 -29.70 -5.56
C LYS A 252 3.03 -28.58 -4.53
N ASN A 253 3.04 -27.31 -4.95
CA ASN A 253 3.11 -26.16 -4.02
C ASN A 253 1.84 -25.98 -3.19
N ILE A 254 0.67 -26.32 -3.74
CA ILE A 254 -0.59 -26.34 -3.00
C ILE A 254 -0.51 -27.43 -1.91
N ASN A 255 -0.11 -28.65 -2.30
CA ASN A 255 0.09 -29.75 -1.36
C ASN A 255 1.21 -29.50 -0.34
N LYS A 256 2.23 -28.66 -0.62
CA LYS A 256 3.24 -28.24 0.37
C LYS A 256 2.56 -27.64 1.61
N SER A 257 1.63 -26.71 1.41
CA SER A 257 0.94 -26.02 2.52
C SER A 257 0.03 -26.95 3.33
N LEU A 258 -0.68 -27.88 2.68
CA LEU A 258 -1.46 -28.92 3.37
C LEU A 258 -0.58 -29.97 4.07
N SER A 259 0.61 -30.25 3.53
CA SER A 259 1.60 -31.15 4.16
C SER A 259 2.21 -30.49 5.40
N ALA A 260 2.54 -29.20 5.35
CA ALA A 260 2.95 -28.42 6.51
C ALA A 260 1.88 -28.43 7.61
N LEU A 261 0.61 -28.24 7.24
CA LEU A 261 -0.53 -28.36 8.17
C LEU A 261 -0.62 -29.76 8.79
N GLY A 262 -0.44 -30.82 7.98
CA GLY A 262 -0.39 -32.21 8.45
C GLY A 262 0.80 -32.51 9.37
N ASN A 263 1.96 -31.89 9.15
CA ASN A 263 3.15 -31.99 9.99
C ASN A 263 2.93 -31.30 11.35
N VAL A 264 2.38 -30.08 11.33
CA VAL A 264 1.99 -29.33 12.55
C VAL A 264 0.96 -30.13 13.36
N ILE A 265 -0.09 -30.63 12.71
CA ILE A 265 -1.12 -31.45 13.36
C ILE A 265 -0.53 -32.73 13.95
N SER A 266 0.36 -33.42 13.24
CA SER A 266 0.97 -34.66 13.76
C SER A 266 1.93 -34.38 14.91
N ALA A 267 2.73 -33.30 14.87
CA ALA A 267 3.61 -32.91 15.97
C ALA A 267 2.84 -32.52 17.25
N LEU A 268 1.72 -31.80 17.09
CA LEU A 268 0.81 -31.46 18.21
C LEU A 268 0.09 -32.70 18.76
N ALA A 269 -0.38 -33.59 17.88
CA ALA A 269 -1.07 -34.83 18.27
C ALA A 269 -0.13 -35.84 18.97
N GLU A 270 1.16 -35.84 18.63
CA GLU A 270 2.18 -36.70 19.26
C GLU A 270 2.66 -36.16 20.62
N GLY A 271 2.54 -34.85 20.89
CA GLY A 271 2.88 -34.20 22.17
C GLY A 271 4.36 -34.23 22.61
N THR A 272 5.19 -35.08 21.99
CA THR A 272 6.60 -35.33 22.35
C THR A 272 7.59 -34.33 21.75
N LYS A 273 7.16 -33.50 20.79
CA LYS A 273 8.03 -32.56 20.06
C LYS A 273 7.94 -31.17 20.67
N THR A 274 9.03 -30.73 21.31
CA THR A 274 9.16 -29.37 21.88
C THR A 274 9.11 -28.25 20.84
N HIS A 275 9.34 -28.55 19.56
CA HIS A 275 9.24 -27.60 18.45
C HIS A 275 8.23 -28.08 17.40
N VAL A 276 7.18 -27.30 17.18
CA VAL A 276 6.13 -27.55 16.18
C VAL A 276 6.43 -26.72 14.90
N PRO A 277 6.42 -27.32 13.69
CA PRO A 277 6.95 -26.70 12.47
C PRO A 277 5.98 -25.70 11.79
N TYR A 278 5.47 -24.72 12.54
CA TYR A 278 4.56 -23.69 11.99
C TYR A 278 5.18 -22.90 10.82
N ARG A 279 6.51 -22.78 10.77
CA ARG A 279 7.23 -21.99 9.76
C ARG A 279 7.37 -22.66 8.38
N ASP A 280 6.93 -23.90 8.20
CA ASP A 280 7.01 -24.64 6.92
C ASP A 280 6.18 -24.02 5.77
N SER A 281 5.12 -23.24 6.09
CA SER A 281 4.31 -22.49 5.14
C SER A 281 3.79 -21.18 5.73
N LYS A 282 3.40 -20.20 4.89
CA LYS A 282 2.75 -18.97 5.37
C LYS A 282 1.43 -19.25 6.08
N MET A 283 0.68 -20.24 5.58
CA MET A 283 -0.60 -20.68 6.14
C MET A 283 -0.45 -21.17 7.58
N THR A 284 0.48 -22.09 7.85
CA THR A 284 0.73 -22.61 9.20
C THR A 284 1.31 -21.57 10.16
N ARG A 285 1.97 -20.50 9.67
CA ARG A 285 2.35 -19.35 10.51
C ARG A 285 1.16 -18.49 10.91
N ILE A 286 0.24 -18.18 10.00
CA ILE A 286 -0.98 -17.40 10.32
C ILE A 286 -1.85 -18.16 11.31
N LEU A 287 -1.98 -19.48 11.11
CA LEU A 287 -2.84 -20.36 11.92
C LEU A 287 -2.13 -20.92 13.17
N GLN A 288 -0.95 -20.40 13.52
CA GLN A 288 -0.20 -20.85 14.70
C GLN A 288 -0.98 -20.67 16.00
N ASP A 289 -1.81 -19.62 16.11
CA ASP A 289 -2.68 -19.44 17.28
C ASP A 289 -3.89 -20.39 17.27
N SER A 290 -4.29 -20.87 16.08
CA SER A 290 -5.46 -21.75 15.88
C SER A 290 -5.23 -23.22 16.27
N LEU A 291 -3.98 -23.67 16.33
CA LEU A 291 -3.60 -25.07 16.56
C LEU A 291 -2.46 -25.09 17.57
N GLY A 292 -2.71 -25.56 18.79
CA GLY A 292 -1.75 -25.48 19.90
C GLY A 292 -1.59 -24.08 20.51
N GLY A 293 -2.47 -23.13 20.20
CA GLY A 293 -2.42 -21.73 20.64
C GLY A 293 -3.68 -21.25 21.40
N ASN A 294 -3.89 -19.93 21.43
CA ASN A 294 -4.92 -19.23 22.21
C ASN A 294 -6.27 -19.13 21.47
N CYS A 295 -6.79 -20.24 20.94
CA CYS A 295 -7.96 -20.20 20.05
C CYS A 295 -8.91 -21.40 20.25
N ARG A 296 -10.22 -21.16 20.09
CA ARG A 296 -11.24 -22.23 20.02
C ARG A 296 -11.44 -22.66 18.57
N THR A 297 -11.09 -23.92 18.27
CA THR A 297 -11.00 -24.40 16.89
C THR A 297 -11.97 -25.54 16.59
N THR A 298 -12.76 -25.37 15.53
CA THR A 298 -13.55 -26.44 14.89
C THR A 298 -12.97 -26.75 13.50
N ILE A 299 -12.76 -28.03 13.20
CA ILE A 299 -12.39 -28.51 11.87
C ILE A 299 -13.55 -29.30 11.27
N ILE A 300 -14.08 -28.84 10.14
CA ILE A 300 -15.14 -29.50 9.39
C ILE A 300 -14.51 -30.28 8.22
N ILE A 301 -14.36 -31.59 8.38
CA ILE A 301 -13.87 -32.46 7.33
C ILE A 301 -15.03 -32.83 6.39
N CYS A 302 -14.94 -32.41 5.13
CA CYS A 302 -15.98 -32.60 4.12
C CYS A 302 -15.62 -33.77 3.19
N ALA A 303 -16.54 -34.72 3.01
CA ALA A 303 -16.33 -35.98 2.28
C ALA A 303 -17.40 -36.26 1.21
N SER A 304 -16.99 -36.94 0.13
CA SER A 304 -17.93 -37.54 -0.84
C SER A 304 -18.34 -38.95 -0.38
N PRO A 305 -19.62 -39.35 -0.54
CA PRO A 305 -20.07 -40.70 -0.24
C PRO A 305 -19.81 -41.70 -1.37
N SER A 306 -19.16 -41.30 -2.47
CA SER A 306 -18.88 -42.14 -3.63
C SER A 306 -17.72 -43.13 -3.39
N VAL A 307 -17.89 -44.36 -3.88
CA VAL A 307 -16.84 -45.39 -3.98
C VAL A 307 -15.58 -44.92 -4.74
N TYR A 308 -15.72 -44.08 -5.77
CA TYR A 308 -14.58 -43.51 -6.52
C TYR A 308 -13.69 -42.59 -5.65
N ASN A 309 -14.28 -42.03 -4.60
CA ASN A 309 -13.67 -41.12 -3.65
C ASN A 309 -13.31 -41.78 -2.31
N GLU A 310 -13.41 -43.12 -2.20
CA GLU A 310 -13.14 -43.86 -0.97
C GLU A 310 -11.75 -43.58 -0.38
N ALA A 311 -10.70 -43.61 -1.20
CA ALA A 311 -9.31 -43.43 -0.74
C ALA A 311 -9.06 -42.03 -0.16
N GLU A 312 -9.57 -40.99 -0.82
CA GLU A 312 -9.43 -39.60 -0.36
C GLU A 312 -10.33 -39.33 0.86
N THR A 313 -11.51 -39.95 0.90
CA THR A 313 -12.40 -39.94 2.07
C THR A 313 -11.71 -40.60 3.27
N LYS A 314 -11.09 -41.77 3.11
CA LYS A 314 -10.28 -42.41 4.17
C LYS A 314 -9.12 -41.52 4.64
N SER A 315 -8.40 -40.86 3.73
CA SER A 315 -7.37 -39.88 4.09
C SER A 315 -7.93 -38.69 4.87
N THR A 316 -9.07 -38.15 4.44
CA THR A 316 -9.78 -37.03 5.09
C THR A 316 -10.23 -37.38 6.51
N LEU A 317 -10.76 -38.60 6.71
CA LEU A 317 -11.15 -39.11 8.03
C LEU A 317 -9.94 -39.35 8.94
N MET A 318 -8.85 -39.92 8.42
CA MET A 318 -7.60 -40.12 9.18
C MET A 318 -6.93 -38.79 9.58
N PHE A 319 -7.05 -37.74 8.77
CA PHE A 319 -6.61 -36.38 9.12
C PHE A 319 -7.39 -35.84 10.33
N GLY A 320 -8.72 -35.89 10.28
CA GLY A 320 -9.58 -35.43 11.38
C GLY A 320 -9.34 -36.19 12.68
N GLN A 321 -9.10 -37.51 12.63
CA GLN A 321 -8.79 -38.29 13.83
C GLN A 321 -7.50 -37.85 14.54
N ARG A 322 -6.49 -37.37 13.81
CA ARG A 322 -5.28 -36.76 14.43
C ARG A 322 -5.57 -35.37 14.98
N ALA A 323 -6.32 -34.56 14.23
CA ALA A 323 -6.60 -33.20 14.65
C ALA A 323 -7.44 -33.14 15.95
N LYS A 324 -8.33 -34.12 16.18
CA LYS A 324 -9.14 -34.23 17.40
C LYS A 324 -8.32 -34.49 18.69
N THR A 325 -7.08 -34.97 18.59
CA THR A 325 -6.22 -35.15 19.79
C THR A 325 -5.39 -33.91 20.14
N ILE A 326 -5.47 -32.83 19.34
CA ILE A 326 -4.81 -31.56 19.63
C ILE A 326 -5.57 -30.84 20.74
N LYS A 327 -4.81 -30.24 21.65
CA LYS A 327 -5.32 -29.32 22.67
C LYS A 327 -4.78 -27.91 22.45
N ASN A 328 -5.63 -26.92 22.67
CA ASN A 328 -5.35 -25.50 22.63
C ASN A 328 -5.44 -24.92 24.06
N THR A 329 -4.77 -23.81 24.33
CA THR A 329 -4.68 -23.19 25.67
C THR A 329 -5.36 -21.84 25.62
N VAL A 330 -6.65 -21.80 25.97
CA VAL A 330 -7.56 -20.71 25.61
C VAL A 330 -7.73 -19.71 26.78
N SER A 331 -7.64 -18.42 26.47
CA SER A 331 -7.69 -17.29 27.40
C SER A 331 -8.36 -16.07 26.75
N VAL A 332 -8.97 -15.19 27.55
CA VAL A 332 -9.67 -13.99 27.05
C VAL A 332 -8.65 -12.90 26.71
N ASN A 333 -8.75 -12.34 25.50
CA ASN A 333 -7.95 -11.22 25.06
C ASN A 333 -8.52 -9.90 25.61
N GLN A 334 -8.08 -9.53 26.82
CA GLN A 334 -8.46 -8.29 27.50
C GLN A 334 -7.41 -7.20 27.27
N GLU A 335 -7.79 -6.11 26.62
CA GLU A 335 -6.96 -4.91 26.46
C GLU A 335 -7.13 -4.02 27.71
N LEU A 336 -6.32 -4.30 28.74
CA LEU A 336 -6.35 -3.61 30.03
C LEU A 336 -6.01 -2.12 29.92
N THR A 337 -6.69 -1.28 30.71
CA THR A 337 -6.45 0.18 30.70
C THR A 337 -5.08 0.55 31.29
N ALA A 338 -4.62 1.78 31.04
CA ALA A 338 -3.38 2.28 31.61
C ALA A 338 -3.40 2.29 33.16
N GLU A 339 -4.57 2.55 33.76
CA GLU A 339 -4.75 2.52 35.22
C GLU A 339 -4.75 1.10 35.76
N GLU A 340 -5.39 0.15 35.07
CA GLU A 340 -5.32 -1.26 35.42
C GLU A 340 -3.89 -1.81 35.34
N TRP A 341 -3.15 -1.46 34.28
CA TRP A 341 -1.73 -1.81 34.13
C TRP A 341 -0.90 -1.23 35.27
N LYS A 342 -1.11 0.05 35.63
CA LYS A 342 -0.46 0.68 36.78
C LYS A 342 -0.78 -0.04 38.09
N LYS A 343 -2.06 -0.37 38.36
CA LYS A 343 -2.53 -1.06 39.57
C LYS A 343 -2.01 -2.49 39.67
N LYS A 344 -1.92 -3.20 38.54
CA LYS A 344 -1.28 -4.53 38.44
C LYS A 344 0.23 -4.43 38.67
N TYR A 345 0.90 -3.45 38.04
CA TYR A 345 2.32 -3.19 38.22
C TYR A 345 2.67 -2.81 39.67
N GLU A 346 1.90 -1.95 40.32
CA GLU A 346 2.08 -1.59 41.73
C GLU A 346 1.91 -2.81 42.65
N LYS A 347 0.88 -3.64 42.43
CA LYS A 347 0.68 -4.89 43.20
C LYS A 347 1.84 -5.89 43.01
N GLU A 348 2.35 -6.04 41.80
CA GLU A 348 3.48 -6.93 41.51
C GLU A 348 4.82 -6.36 42.00
N LYS A 349 4.95 -5.04 42.02
CA LYS A 349 6.08 -4.30 42.61
C LYS A 349 6.12 -4.46 44.12
N GLU A 350 4.99 -4.38 44.83
CA GLU A 350 4.95 -4.65 46.28
C GLU A 350 5.24 -6.13 46.60
N LYS A 351 4.69 -7.10 45.83
CA LYS A 351 5.13 -8.51 45.94
C LYS A 351 6.64 -8.64 45.73
N THR A 352 7.20 -7.97 44.71
CA THR A 352 8.63 -8.01 44.39
C THR A 352 9.48 -7.41 45.52
N LYS A 353 9.01 -6.34 46.18
CA LYS A 353 9.65 -5.84 47.41
C LYS A 353 9.59 -6.87 48.53
N GLY A 354 8.43 -7.47 48.77
CA GLY A 354 8.24 -8.50 49.82
C GLY A 354 9.16 -9.70 49.61
N LEU A 355 9.22 -10.23 48.38
CA LEU A 355 10.14 -11.31 48.01
C LEU A 355 11.60 -10.89 48.16
N LYS A 356 11.99 -9.69 47.73
CA LYS A 356 13.36 -9.16 47.94
C LYS A 356 13.70 -8.99 49.43
N TYR A 357 12.75 -8.58 50.28
CA TYR A 357 12.94 -8.48 51.72
C TYR A 357 13.13 -9.85 52.37
N VAL A 358 12.35 -10.86 51.96
CA VAL A 358 12.52 -12.26 52.41
C VAL A 358 13.87 -12.80 51.96
N ILE A 359 14.25 -12.62 50.69
CA ILE A 359 15.57 -13.02 50.18
C ILE A 359 16.69 -12.30 50.94
N GLN A 360 16.56 -10.99 51.21
CA GLN A 360 17.56 -10.23 51.96
C GLN A 360 17.70 -10.73 53.40
N LYS A 361 16.60 -11.09 54.06
CA LYS A 361 16.65 -11.71 55.39
C LYS A 361 17.33 -13.08 55.36
N LEU A 362 16.92 -13.96 54.44
CA LEU A 362 17.54 -15.28 54.26
C LEU A 362 19.04 -15.16 53.92
N GLU A 363 19.44 -14.20 53.08
CA GLU A 363 20.85 -13.89 52.82
C GLU A 363 21.62 -13.44 54.07
N THR A 364 21.02 -12.59 54.93
CA THR A 364 21.68 -12.14 56.17
C THR A 364 21.76 -13.23 57.23
N GLU A 365 20.73 -14.08 57.32
CA GLU A 365 20.73 -15.30 58.11
C GLU A 365 21.84 -16.25 57.62
N LEU A 366 21.88 -16.59 56.34
CA LEU A 366 22.86 -17.48 55.72
C LEU A 366 24.31 -16.93 55.85
N LYS A 367 24.48 -15.60 55.87
CA LYS A 367 25.77 -14.93 56.19
C LYS A 367 26.20 -15.06 57.65
N ARG A 368 25.27 -15.20 58.62
CA ARG A 368 25.60 -15.55 60.03
C ARG A 368 26.01 -17.02 60.14
N TRP A 369 25.22 -17.93 59.57
CA TRP A 369 25.56 -19.35 59.51
C TRP A 369 26.95 -19.58 58.89
N ARG A 370 27.27 -18.91 57.77
CA ARG A 370 28.61 -18.97 57.11
C ARG A 370 29.77 -18.34 57.91
N LYS A 371 29.50 -17.64 59.02
CA LYS A 371 30.53 -17.17 59.98
C LYS A 371 30.70 -18.09 61.20
N GLY A 372 29.86 -19.10 61.36
CA GLY A 372 29.77 -19.88 62.60
C GLY A 372 28.93 -19.21 63.70
N GLU A 373 28.18 -18.16 63.39
CA GLU A 373 27.18 -17.57 64.30
C GLU A 373 25.89 -18.41 64.24
N ALA A 374 25.50 -19.07 65.33
CA ALA A 374 24.23 -19.78 65.42
C ALA A 374 23.07 -18.79 65.55
N VAL A 375 22.06 -18.89 64.67
CA VAL A 375 20.87 -18.04 64.68
C VAL A 375 19.81 -18.66 65.59
N PRO A 376 19.30 -17.97 66.63
CA PRO A 376 18.25 -18.49 67.51
C PRO A 376 16.99 -18.87 66.72
N VAL A 377 16.29 -19.93 67.12
CA VAL A 377 15.08 -20.43 66.44
C VAL A 377 13.97 -19.37 66.37
N GLU A 378 14.00 -18.38 67.27
CA GLU A 378 13.10 -17.23 67.30
C GLU A 378 13.44 -16.13 66.27
N GLU A 379 14.69 -16.06 65.77
CA GLU A 379 15.11 -15.15 64.71
C GLU A 379 15.06 -15.79 63.29
N GLN A 380 15.04 -17.12 63.21
CA GLN A 380 14.98 -17.88 61.94
C GLN A 380 13.64 -17.65 61.22
N LEU A 381 13.67 -17.51 59.88
CA LEU A 381 12.44 -17.37 59.07
C LEU A 381 11.70 -18.71 58.90
N SER A 382 11.02 -19.15 59.96
CA SER A 382 10.20 -20.36 59.97
C SER A 382 9.08 -20.34 58.91
N SER A 383 9.03 -21.40 58.09
CA SER A 383 7.98 -21.60 57.06
C SER A 383 6.59 -21.95 57.63
N LYS A 384 6.37 -21.88 58.95
CA LYS A 384 5.14 -22.34 59.64
C LYS A 384 4.14 -21.22 59.97
N GLU A 385 3.59 -20.55 58.93
CA GLU A 385 2.36 -19.73 59.09
C GLU A 385 1.18 -20.21 58.22
N LYS A 386 1.26 -21.41 57.62
CA LYS A 386 0.15 -22.02 56.85
C LYS A 386 -0.12 -23.49 57.15
N LYS A 387 -0.45 -23.81 58.41
CA LYS A 387 -1.40 -24.86 58.84
C LYS A 387 -1.64 -24.79 60.35
N SER A 388 -2.82 -25.21 60.80
CA SER A 388 -3.30 -25.05 62.18
C SER A 388 -3.56 -26.38 62.89
N ASN A 389 -3.60 -26.30 64.24
CA ASN A 389 -4.11 -27.26 65.23
C ASN A 389 -3.26 -28.48 65.67
N SER A 390 -3.54 -28.87 66.93
CA SER A 390 -2.95 -29.94 67.78
C SER A 390 -1.48 -29.76 68.19
N GLY A 391 -1.07 -29.95 69.46
CA GLY A 391 -1.84 -30.12 70.71
C GLY A 391 -1.08 -30.95 71.77
N ASP A 392 -0.93 -30.43 73.01
CA ASP A 392 -0.24 -31.06 74.17
C ASP A 392 1.26 -31.41 73.95
N ALA A 393 2.15 -31.70 74.93
CA ALA A 393 2.36 -31.31 76.34
C ALA A 393 3.86 -31.67 76.70
N MET A 394 4.48 -31.48 77.87
CA MET A 394 4.03 -31.00 79.20
C MET A 394 5.05 -30.06 79.89
N ALA A 395 6.00 -30.57 80.71
CA ALA A 395 6.86 -29.74 81.60
C ALA A 395 8.22 -30.37 82.03
N THR A 396 9.06 -29.50 82.59
CA THR A 396 10.37 -29.57 83.32
C THR A 396 10.49 -30.61 84.48
N PRO A 397 11.65 -30.81 85.19
CA PRO A 397 12.86 -29.96 85.38
C PRO A 397 14.27 -30.65 85.35
N MET A 398 15.30 -29.97 85.87
CA MET A 398 16.75 -30.30 85.94
C MET A 398 17.22 -30.86 87.33
N ILE A 399 18.55 -31.11 87.47
CA ILE A 399 19.46 -31.09 88.68
C ILE A 399 20.25 -32.41 88.89
N ASP A 400 21.47 -32.50 89.47
CA ASP A 400 22.77 -31.78 89.29
C ASP A 400 23.90 -32.54 90.07
N THR A 401 25.15 -32.47 89.59
CA THR A 401 26.49 -32.60 90.24
C THR A 401 26.99 -33.78 91.15
N ILE A 402 28.32 -34.05 91.02
CA ILE A 402 29.34 -34.55 92.01
C ILE A 402 29.62 -36.08 92.21
N ALA A 403 30.92 -36.40 92.38
CA ALA A 403 31.57 -37.69 92.72
C ALA A 403 32.91 -37.42 93.49
N PRO A 404 33.78 -38.39 93.90
CA PRO A 404 33.72 -39.87 93.99
C PRO A 404 33.71 -40.32 95.50
N PRO A 405 34.56 -41.18 96.17
CA PRO A 405 35.75 -42.03 95.84
C PRO A 405 35.55 -43.58 96.06
N PRO A 406 36.58 -44.48 95.86
CA PRO A 406 36.37 -45.95 95.79
C PRO A 406 37.15 -46.85 96.79
N VAL A 407 36.58 -48.02 97.13
CA VAL A 407 37.24 -49.25 97.68
C VAL A 407 36.42 -50.52 97.30
N PRO A 408 36.90 -51.78 97.49
CA PRO A 408 37.07 -52.74 96.39
C PRO A 408 35.93 -53.76 96.16
N LEU A 409 35.99 -54.42 95.00
CA LEU A 409 34.91 -55.18 94.39
C LEU A 409 34.57 -56.54 95.05
N LEU A 410 33.30 -56.92 94.93
CA LEU A 410 32.75 -58.27 95.09
C LEU A 410 32.01 -58.69 93.79
N ASP A 411 31.77 -59.99 93.59
CA ASP A 411 31.24 -60.53 92.31
C ASP A 411 29.90 -59.92 91.83
N GLU A 412 29.07 -59.37 92.72
CA GLU A 412 27.85 -58.65 92.33
C GLU A 412 28.12 -57.44 91.42
N GLU A 413 29.24 -56.76 91.60
CA GLU A 413 29.61 -55.61 90.76
C GLU A 413 29.98 -56.06 89.35
N LYS A 414 30.54 -57.26 89.18
CA LYS A 414 30.91 -57.77 87.86
C LYS A 414 29.69 -57.90 86.95
N THR A 415 28.59 -58.43 87.47
CA THR A 415 27.30 -58.51 86.74
C THR A 415 26.71 -57.13 86.46
N ARG A 416 26.92 -56.14 87.35
CA ARG A 416 26.54 -54.74 87.08
C ARG A 416 27.40 -54.13 85.97
N TYR A 417 28.70 -54.39 85.93
CA TYR A 417 29.58 -53.92 84.86
C TYR A 417 29.26 -54.60 83.52
N GLU A 418 28.97 -55.90 83.49
CA GLU A 418 28.53 -56.61 82.28
C GLU A 418 27.20 -56.04 81.75
N GLY A 419 26.25 -55.69 82.63
CA GLY A 419 25.03 -54.95 82.27
C GLY A 419 25.30 -53.53 81.75
N LEU A 420 26.11 -52.75 82.47
CA LEU A 420 26.46 -51.37 82.10
C LEU A 420 27.23 -51.29 80.77
N ILE A 421 28.08 -52.28 80.49
CA ILE A 421 28.78 -52.43 79.20
C ILE A 421 27.77 -52.69 78.08
N THR A 422 26.72 -53.50 78.33
CA THR A 422 25.66 -53.78 77.36
C THR A 422 24.82 -52.53 77.07
N ASP A 423 24.42 -51.78 78.11
CA ASP A 423 23.73 -50.48 77.94
C ASP A 423 24.60 -49.44 77.21
N LEU A 424 25.92 -49.42 77.47
CA LEU A 424 26.86 -48.54 76.77
C LEU A 424 27.06 -48.90 75.30
N TYR A 425 27.01 -50.19 74.94
CA TYR A 425 27.01 -50.60 73.54
C TYR A 425 25.70 -50.23 72.84
N GLN A 426 24.54 -50.44 73.48
CA GLN A 426 23.26 -50.01 72.91
C GLN A 426 23.21 -48.49 72.71
N GLN A 427 23.69 -47.70 73.67
CA GLN A 427 23.80 -46.24 73.52
C GLN A 427 24.80 -45.80 72.44
N LEU A 428 25.77 -46.65 72.07
CA LEU A 428 26.70 -46.36 70.98
C LEU A 428 26.03 -46.63 69.63
N ASP A 429 25.36 -47.78 69.48
CA ASP A 429 24.59 -48.13 68.28
C ASP A 429 23.47 -47.09 68.01
N ASP A 430 22.70 -46.71 69.05
CA ASP A 430 21.68 -45.65 68.98
C ASP A 430 22.26 -44.31 68.51
N LYS A 431 23.53 -44.00 68.86
CA LYS A 431 24.22 -42.77 68.47
C LYS A 431 24.82 -42.84 67.07
N ASP A 432 25.32 -43.98 66.63
CA ASP A 432 25.75 -44.17 65.24
C ASP A 432 24.55 -44.12 64.27
N ASP A 433 23.35 -44.57 64.70
CA ASP A 433 22.10 -44.39 63.95
C ASP A 433 21.64 -42.92 63.89
N GLU A 434 21.73 -42.15 64.98
CA GLU A 434 21.53 -40.68 64.95
C GLU A 434 22.53 -40.00 63.99
N ILE A 435 23.81 -40.37 64.04
CA ILE A 435 24.87 -39.82 63.17
C ILE A 435 24.61 -40.16 61.71
N ASN A 436 24.15 -41.38 61.41
CA ASN A 436 23.73 -41.78 60.06
C ASN A 436 22.55 -40.93 59.55
N GLN A 437 21.52 -40.74 60.38
CA GLN A 437 20.36 -39.90 60.03
C GLN A 437 20.78 -38.44 59.79
N HIS A 438 21.62 -37.88 60.65
CA HIS A 438 22.16 -36.52 60.46
C HIS A 438 23.03 -36.40 59.19
N SER A 439 23.85 -37.41 58.88
CA SER A 439 24.67 -37.42 57.66
C SER A 439 23.83 -37.48 56.38
N GLN A 440 22.79 -38.33 56.36
CA GLN A 440 21.84 -38.39 55.24
C GLN A 440 21.02 -37.10 55.07
N LEU A 441 20.73 -36.39 56.17
CA LEU A 441 20.05 -35.10 56.14
C LEU A 441 20.98 -34.00 55.60
N ALA A 442 22.26 -34.02 56.00
CA ALA A 442 23.28 -33.10 55.51
C ALA A 442 23.56 -33.26 54.00
N GLU A 443 23.63 -34.49 53.49
CA GLU A 443 23.74 -34.76 52.04
C GLU A 443 22.54 -34.18 51.28
N LYS A 444 21.30 -34.39 51.75
CA LYS A 444 20.09 -33.83 51.13
C LYS A 444 20.06 -32.30 51.12
N PHE A 445 20.50 -31.64 52.20
CA PHE A 445 20.59 -30.17 52.22
C PHE A 445 21.71 -29.64 51.31
N LYS A 446 22.82 -30.37 51.19
CA LYS A 446 23.93 -30.05 50.27
C LYS A 446 23.51 -30.18 48.81
N GLU A 447 22.75 -31.22 48.46
CA GLU A 447 22.12 -31.41 47.14
C GLU A 447 21.15 -30.26 46.81
N GLN A 448 20.22 -29.94 47.72
CA GLN A 448 19.31 -28.80 47.58
C GLN A 448 20.02 -27.44 47.47
N MET A 449 21.19 -27.26 48.08
CA MET A 449 21.97 -26.02 47.95
C MET A 449 22.63 -25.91 46.56
N ILE A 450 23.04 -27.04 45.97
CA ILE A 450 23.57 -27.08 44.59
C ILE A 450 22.47 -26.72 43.59
N ASP A 451 21.28 -27.31 43.73
CA ASP A 451 20.10 -26.97 42.90
C ASP A 451 19.78 -25.46 42.97
N GLN A 452 19.86 -24.85 44.16
CA GLN A 452 19.61 -23.41 44.33
C GLN A 452 20.71 -22.53 43.72
N ASP A 453 22.00 -22.89 43.85
CA ASP A 453 23.08 -22.13 43.20
C ASP A 453 23.00 -22.26 41.66
N GLU A 454 22.64 -23.43 41.10
CA GLU A 454 22.44 -23.60 39.65
C GLU A 454 21.23 -22.78 39.14
N LEU A 455 20.11 -22.76 39.89
CA LEU A 455 18.97 -21.89 39.59
C LEU A 455 19.35 -20.40 39.66
N LEU A 456 20.18 -19.98 40.62
CA LEU A 456 20.68 -18.61 40.71
C LEU A 456 21.63 -18.24 39.56
N VAL A 457 22.46 -19.18 39.09
CA VAL A 457 23.30 -19.00 37.90
C VAL A 457 22.45 -18.87 36.63
N SER A 458 21.41 -19.70 36.47
CA SER A 458 20.46 -19.55 35.34
C SER A 458 19.75 -18.19 35.40
N ALA A 459 19.19 -17.80 36.55
CA ALA A 459 18.47 -16.54 36.70
C ALA A 459 19.34 -15.31 36.43
N ARG A 460 20.65 -15.35 36.77
CA ARG A 460 21.62 -14.30 36.41
C ARG A 460 21.84 -14.24 34.90
N LYS A 461 22.06 -15.39 34.26
CA LYS A 461 22.28 -15.50 32.80
C LYS A 461 21.06 -15.05 31.99
N ASP A 462 19.86 -15.38 32.47
CA ASP A 462 18.60 -14.92 31.88
C ASP A 462 18.38 -13.42 32.09
N TYR A 463 18.81 -12.85 33.22
CA TYR A 463 18.79 -11.40 33.46
C TYR A 463 19.78 -10.65 32.55
N GLU A 464 21.02 -11.12 32.40
CA GLU A 464 22.02 -10.56 31.48
C GLU A 464 21.51 -10.57 30.04
N LYS A 465 20.97 -11.72 29.60
CA LYS A 465 20.35 -11.87 28.28
C LYS A 465 19.14 -10.96 28.08
N LEU A 466 18.30 -10.77 29.10
CA LEU A 466 17.18 -9.83 29.06
C LEU A 466 17.67 -8.37 28.94
N GLN A 467 18.79 -8.03 29.59
CA GLN A 467 19.43 -6.72 29.49
C GLN A 467 20.07 -6.48 28.10
N GLU A 468 20.66 -7.50 27.49
CA GLU A 468 21.09 -7.46 26.08
C GLU A 468 19.91 -7.31 25.11
N ASP A 469 18.84 -8.08 25.29
CA ASP A 469 17.60 -7.98 24.50
C ASP A 469 16.99 -6.58 24.59
N LEU A 470 16.94 -5.98 25.80
CA LEU A 470 16.45 -4.62 26.02
C LEU A 470 17.35 -3.58 25.34
N SER A 471 18.68 -3.74 25.44
CA SER A 471 19.67 -2.88 24.77
C SER A 471 19.70 -3.06 23.25
N ARG A 472 19.20 -4.17 22.72
CA ARG A 472 18.95 -4.36 21.27
C ARG A 472 17.64 -3.69 20.86
N LEU A 473 16.56 -3.93 21.60
CA LEU A 473 15.24 -3.33 21.35
C LEU A 473 15.28 -1.79 21.40
N GLN A 474 16.12 -1.17 22.23
CA GLN A 474 16.33 0.28 22.22
C GLN A 474 16.93 0.76 20.89
N ARG A 475 17.99 0.10 20.39
CA ARG A 475 18.61 0.44 19.09
C ARG A 475 17.68 0.15 17.91
N GLU A 476 16.92 -0.93 17.96
CA GLU A 476 15.86 -1.22 16.97
C GLU A 476 14.76 -0.15 17.00
N ASN A 477 14.42 0.40 18.18
CA ASN A 477 13.45 1.49 18.32
C ASN A 477 13.97 2.84 17.81
N GLU A 478 15.27 3.12 17.97
CA GLU A 478 15.93 4.31 17.43
C GLU A 478 16.05 4.22 15.90
N ALA A 479 16.52 3.08 15.37
CA ALA A 479 16.55 2.83 13.92
C ALA A 479 15.15 2.96 13.29
N ALA A 480 14.10 2.41 13.92
CA ALA A 480 12.72 2.54 13.45
C ALA A 480 12.18 3.98 13.50
N LYS A 481 12.70 4.86 14.38
CA LYS A 481 12.37 6.29 14.35
C LYS A 481 13.06 7.00 13.19
N GLU A 482 14.30 6.63 12.88
CA GLU A 482 15.01 7.13 11.70
C GLU A 482 14.27 6.70 10.41
N GLU A 483 13.90 5.42 10.27
CA GLU A 483 13.08 4.92 9.15
C GLU A 483 11.73 5.67 9.02
N VAL A 484 11.02 5.90 10.13
CA VAL A 484 9.75 6.66 10.12
C VAL A 484 9.96 8.11 9.68
N LYS A 485 11.07 8.73 10.08
CA LYS A 485 11.43 10.10 9.68
C LYS A 485 11.81 10.18 8.19
N GLU A 486 12.56 9.21 7.67
CA GLU A 486 12.83 9.09 6.23
C GLU A 486 11.53 8.89 5.42
N VAL A 487 10.61 8.05 5.90
CA VAL A 487 9.30 7.84 5.25
C VAL A 487 8.42 9.09 5.29
N LEU A 488 8.43 9.86 6.39
CA LEU A 488 7.71 11.13 6.47
C LEU A 488 8.29 12.17 5.51
N GLN A 489 9.62 12.29 5.43
CA GLN A 489 10.27 13.18 4.47
C GLN A 489 9.97 12.77 3.01
N ALA A 490 10.02 11.48 2.70
CA ALA A 490 9.67 10.96 1.37
C ALA A 490 8.18 11.19 1.01
N LEU A 491 7.27 11.20 1.98
CA LEU A 491 5.87 11.56 1.78
C LEU A 491 5.67 13.06 1.54
N GLU A 492 6.44 13.90 2.23
CA GLU A 492 6.45 15.36 2.05
C GLU A 492 7.01 15.73 0.67
N GLU A 493 8.14 15.12 0.27
CA GLU A 493 8.68 15.22 -1.10
C GLU A 493 7.67 14.72 -2.15
N LEU A 494 6.94 13.64 -1.89
CA LEU A 494 5.92 13.12 -2.82
C LEU A 494 4.71 14.08 -2.94
N ALA A 495 4.29 14.72 -1.86
CA ALA A 495 3.23 15.72 -1.86
C ALA A 495 3.62 16.96 -2.67
N VAL A 496 4.82 17.51 -2.44
CA VAL A 496 5.37 18.64 -3.23
C VAL A 496 5.49 18.27 -4.71
N ASN A 497 5.96 17.07 -5.03
CA ASN A 497 6.00 16.57 -6.41
C ASN A 497 4.59 16.42 -7.03
N TYR A 498 3.59 16.00 -6.26
CA TYR A 498 2.21 15.89 -6.74
C TYR A 498 1.62 17.27 -7.07
N ASP A 499 1.75 18.25 -6.17
CA ASP A 499 1.24 19.60 -6.39
C ASP A 499 1.94 20.28 -7.58
N HIS A 500 3.26 20.13 -7.71
CA HIS A 500 4.00 20.59 -8.88
C HIS A 500 3.49 19.93 -10.18
N LYS A 501 3.18 18.63 -10.16
CA LYS A 501 2.61 17.93 -11.33
C LYS A 501 1.18 18.35 -11.65
N SER A 502 0.38 18.65 -10.63
CA SER A 502 -0.97 19.20 -10.77
C SER A 502 -0.92 20.57 -11.46
N GLN A 503 -0.01 21.44 -11.00
CA GLN A 503 0.20 22.78 -11.57
C GLN A 503 0.78 22.73 -13.00
N GLU A 504 1.67 21.78 -13.30
CA GLU A 504 2.14 21.51 -14.68
C GLU A 504 0.99 21.11 -15.61
N VAL A 505 0.05 20.29 -15.13
CA VAL A 505 -1.15 19.87 -15.89
C VAL A 505 -2.11 21.03 -16.09
N GLU A 506 -2.35 21.87 -15.07
CA GLU A 506 -3.15 23.09 -15.24
C GLU A 506 -2.55 24.04 -16.28
N ASN A 507 -1.25 24.31 -16.20
CA ASN A 507 -0.57 25.20 -17.13
C ASN A 507 -0.64 24.65 -18.57
N LYS A 508 -0.44 23.33 -18.75
CA LYS A 508 -0.60 22.67 -20.06
C LYS A 508 -2.04 22.71 -20.59
N ASN A 509 -3.04 22.57 -19.72
CA ASN A 509 -4.44 22.74 -20.12
C ASN A 509 -4.74 24.18 -20.58
N ARG A 510 -4.21 25.20 -19.89
CA ARG A 510 -4.36 26.60 -20.31
C ARG A 510 -3.70 26.87 -21.67
N SER A 511 -2.48 26.40 -21.89
CA SER A 511 -1.82 26.51 -23.21
C SER A 511 -2.55 25.73 -24.31
N ASN A 512 -3.14 24.57 -23.99
CA ASN A 512 -3.91 23.79 -24.96
C ASN A 512 -5.24 24.49 -25.33
N ASN A 513 -5.89 25.16 -24.38
CA ASN A 513 -7.06 26.01 -24.65
C ASN A 513 -6.68 27.21 -25.55
N GLN A 514 -5.58 27.91 -25.24
CA GLN A 514 -5.06 29.02 -26.06
C GLN A 514 -4.76 28.58 -27.50
N LEU A 515 -4.07 27.43 -27.67
CA LEU A 515 -3.82 26.85 -28.99
C LEU A 515 -5.12 26.44 -29.72
N SER A 516 -6.16 26.01 -28.99
CA SER A 516 -7.47 25.72 -29.58
C SER A 516 -8.23 27.00 -30.00
N GLU A 517 -8.07 28.10 -29.28
CA GLU A 517 -8.63 29.41 -29.66
C GLU A 517 -7.90 29.98 -30.88
N GLU A 518 -6.56 29.93 -30.91
CA GLU A 518 -5.77 30.28 -32.08
C GLU A 518 -6.15 29.42 -33.30
N LEU A 519 -6.30 28.10 -33.13
CA LEU A 519 -6.70 27.21 -34.21
C LEU A 519 -8.09 27.56 -34.77
N ASN A 520 -9.06 27.90 -33.92
CA ASN A 520 -10.39 28.36 -34.34
C ASN A 520 -10.32 29.70 -35.10
N GLN A 521 -9.48 30.65 -34.64
CA GLN A 521 -9.25 31.92 -35.36
C GLN A 521 -8.59 31.68 -36.74
N LYS A 522 -7.59 30.79 -36.82
CA LYS A 522 -6.96 30.41 -38.10
C LYS A 522 -7.93 29.69 -39.03
N SER A 523 -8.79 28.80 -38.53
CA SER A 523 -9.84 28.15 -39.34
C SER A 523 -10.81 29.19 -39.92
N THR A 524 -11.29 30.10 -39.08
CA THR A 524 -12.20 31.20 -39.50
C THR A 524 -11.55 32.08 -40.57
N THR A 525 -10.25 32.37 -40.43
CA THR A 525 -9.46 33.14 -41.42
C THR A 525 -9.31 32.37 -42.73
N LEU A 526 -9.02 31.07 -42.66
CA LEU A 526 -8.85 30.18 -43.82
C LEU A 526 -10.14 30.08 -44.63
N GLU A 527 -11.30 29.93 -43.97
CA GLU A 527 -12.60 29.95 -44.64
C GLU A 527 -12.90 31.28 -45.35
N GLY A 528 -12.42 32.40 -44.81
CA GLY A 528 -12.50 33.72 -45.46
C GLY A 528 -11.67 33.76 -46.74
N VAL A 529 -10.38 33.43 -46.65
CA VAL A 529 -9.46 33.36 -47.80
C VAL A 529 -9.96 32.36 -48.86
N GLN A 530 -10.56 31.25 -48.46
CA GLN A 530 -11.09 30.25 -49.40
C GLN A 530 -12.37 30.73 -50.12
N ARG A 531 -13.19 31.58 -49.48
CA ARG A 531 -14.30 32.29 -50.13
C ARG A 531 -13.80 33.32 -51.15
N GLU A 532 -12.78 34.11 -50.79
CA GLU A 532 -12.14 35.06 -51.72
C GLU A 532 -11.51 34.35 -52.91
N LEU A 533 -10.81 33.22 -52.69
CA LEU A 533 -10.22 32.40 -53.74
C LEU A 533 -11.28 31.84 -54.70
N SER A 534 -12.44 31.40 -54.20
CA SER A 534 -13.55 30.94 -55.05
C SER A 534 -14.07 32.05 -55.96
N SER A 535 -14.28 33.25 -55.40
CA SER A 535 -14.70 34.43 -56.17
C SER A 535 -13.68 34.82 -57.26
N LEU A 536 -12.39 34.80 -56.93
CA LEU A 536 -11.31 35.05 -57.90
C LEU A 536 -11.22 33.96 -58.99
N GLN A 537 -11.51 32.70 -58.66
CA GLN A 537 -11.57 31.61 -59.65
C GLN A 537 -12.77 31.76 -60.60
N GLU A 538 -13.95 32.13 -60.09
CA GLU A 538 -15.12 32.46 -60.90
C GLU A 538 -14.85 33.62 -61.86
N LEU A 539 -14.26 34.72 -61.34
CA LEU A 539 -13.87 35.89 -62.14
C LEU A 539 -12.85 35.50 -63.22
N SER A 540 -11.83 34.70 -62.87
CA SER A 540 -10.84 34.17 -63.81
C SER A 540 -11.48 33.30 -64.89
N SER A 541 -12.50 32.51 -64.55
CA SER A 541 -13.25 31.70 -65.52
C SER A 541 -14.02 32.57 -66.52
N HIS A 542 -14.62 33.68 -66.06
CA HIS A 542 -15.28 34.66 -66.92
C HIS A 542 -14.30 35.37 -67.86
N HIS A 543 -13.13 35.78 -67.35
CA HIS A 543 -12.07 36.35 -68.20
C HIS A 543 -11.57 35.35 -69.25
N LYS A 544 -11.40 34.06 -68.88
CA LYS A 544 -11.00 33.00 -69.84
C LYS A 544 -12.05 32.75 -70.92
N LYS A 545 -13.35 32.68 -70.57
CA LYS A 545 -14.44 32.56 -71.55
C LYS A 545 -14.43 33.74 -72.53
N ARG A 546 -14.42 34.97 -72.02
CA ARG A 546 -14.41 36.20 -72.83
C ARG A 546 -13.17 36.32 -73.72
N ALA A 547 -12.01 35.88 -73.24
CA ALA A 547 -10.79 35.81 -74.05
C ALA A 547 -10.90 34.77 -75.18
N ALA A 548 -11.49 33.59 -74.92
CA ALA A 548 -11.71 32.56 -75.93
C ALA A 548 -12.75 33.00 -76.99
N GLU A 549 -13.80 33.71 -76.59
CA GLU A 549 -14.80 34.33 -77.49
C GLU A 549 -14.13 35.34 -78.43
N ILE A 550 -13.32 36.25 -77.89
CA ILE A 550 -12.54 37.23 -78.69
C ILE A 550 -11.55 36.53 -79.63
N LEU A 551 -10.84 35.49 -79.15
CA LEU A 551 -9.91 34.73 -79.98
C LEU A 551 -10.63 33.96 -81.10
N SER A 552 -11.84 33.44 -80.85
CA SER A 552 -12.66 32.75 -81.85
C SER A 552 -13.21 33.72 -82.91
N LEU A 553 -13.51 34.97 -82.55
CA LEU A 553 -13.85 36.02 -83.52
C LEU A 553 -12.62 36.35 -84.39
N LEU A 554 -11.49 36.67 -83.76
CA LEU A 554 -10.24 36.98 -84.49
C LEU A 554 -9.78 35.84 -85.42
N LEU A 555 -9.95 34.57 -85.02
CA LEU A 555 -9.63 33.43 -85.88
C LEU A 555 -10.57 33.27 -87.07
N ARG A 556 -11.86 33.59 -86.91
CA ARG A 556 -12.81 33.62 -88.03
C ARG A 556 -12.45 34.75 -89.00
N ASP A 557 -12.24 35.95 -88.48
CA ASP A 557 -11.93 37.14 -89.28
C ASP A 557 -10.57 36.99 -90.00
N LEU A 558 -9.58 36.34 -89.37
CA LEU A 558 -8.32 35.93 -90.02
C LEU A 558 -8.51 34.83 -91.08
N SER A 559 -9.50 33.95 -90.93
CA SER A 559 -9.81 32.94 -91.95
C SER A 559 -10.48 33.57 -93.18
N GLU A 560 -11.32 34.59 -92.99
CA GLU A 560 -11.89 35.40 -94.06
C GLU A 560 -10.78 36.19 -94.81
N ILE A 561 -9.85 36.81 -94.09
CA ILE A 561 -8.67 37.47 -94.67
C ILE A 561 -7.74 36.47 -95.39
N GLY A 562 -7.53 35.27 -94.82
CA GLY A 562 -6.73 34.22 -95.44
C GLY A 562 -7.29 33.73 -96.78
N GLY A 563 -8.62 33.72 -96.93
CA GLY A 563 -9.29 33.44 -98.19
C GLY A 563 -9.05 34.49 -99.28
N ILE A 564 -8.71 35.73 -98.90
CA ILE A 564 -8.41 36.84 -99.82
C ILE A 564 -6.93 36.84 -100.23
N ILE A 565 -6.02 36.46 -99.32
CA ILE A 565 -4.56 36.46 -99.56
C ILE A 565 -4.08 35.20 -100.33
N GLY A 566 -4.94 34.19 -100.49
CA GLY A 566 -4.60 32.90 -101.14
C GLY A 566 -4.25 32.93 -102.63
N THR A 567 -4.32 34.08 -103.32
CA THR A 567 -3.92 34.22 -104.73
C THR A 567 -2.41 34.45 -104.85
N SER A 568 -1.73 33.55 -105.56
CA SER A 568 -0.27 33.55 -105.75
C SER A 568 0.23 34.70 -106.63
N ASP A 569 1.18 35.50 -106.12
CA ASP A 569 2.54 35.56 -106.69
C ASP A 569 3.47 36.49 -105.88
N LEU A 570 4.59 35.95 -105.37
CA LEU A 570 5.71 36.76 -104.83
C LEU A 570 7.04 35.97 -104.79
N LYS A 571 7.50 35.50 -105.96
CA LYS A 571 8.67 34.59 -106.07
C LYS A 571 9.84 35.16 -106.90
N ALA A 572 10.19 36.43 -106.68
CA ALA A 572 11.28 37.08 -107.40
C ALA A 572 11.92 38.26 -106.62
N MET A 573 12.80 37.97 -105.63
CA MET A 573 13.70 38.99 -105.03
C MET A 573 14.89 38.39 -104.24
N MET A 574 15.48 37.28 -104.72
CA MET A 574 16.65 36.65 -104.09
C MET A 574 17.84 36.58 -105.05
N GLU A 575 18.72 37.60 -104.99
CA GLU A 575 20.08 37.75 -105.58
C GLU A 575 20.35 39.28 -105.62
N VAL A 576 21.51 39.88 -105.27
CA VAL A 576 22.87 39.41 -104.88
C VAL A 576 23.44 40.40 -103.83
N ASN A 577 24.22 39.96 -102.83
CA ASN A 577 25.33 40.77 -102.27
C ASN A 577 26.25 39.98 -101.32
N GLU A 578 27.57 40.19 -101.36
CA GLU A 578 28.55 39.45 -100.53
C GLU A 578 28.57 39.88 -99.04
N VAL A 579 28.11 41.11 -98.73
CA VAL A 579 27.89 41.56 -97.34
C VAL A 579 26.99 40.59 -96.55
N ILE A 580 26.08 39.92 -97.27
CA ILE A 580 25.15 38.94 -96.72
C ILE A 580 25.89 37.69 -96.20
N GLU A 581 27.10 37.35 -96.67
CA GLU A 581 27.88 36.22 -96.12
C GLU A 581 28.51 36.53 -94.76
N GLU A 582 29.03 37.74 -94.53
CA GLU A 582 29.52 38.14 -93.20
C GLU A 582 28.36 38.29 -92.22
N GLU A 583 27.24 38.90 -92.63
CA GLU A 583 26.02 38.93 -91.83
C GLU A 583 25.45 37.53 -91.59
N PHE A 584 25.47 36.61 -92.57
CA PHE A 584 25.12 35.20 -92.34
C PHE A 584 26.12 34.50 -91.42
N THR A 585 27.37 34.94 -91.32
CA THR A 585 28.37 34.33 -90.43
C THR A 585 28.19 34.81 -88.99
N MET A 586 27.98 36.12 -88.78
CA MET A 586 27.51 36.65 -87.51
C MET A 586 26.15 36.06 -87.10
N ALA A 587 25.20 35.97 -88.02
CA ALA A 587 23.89 35.36 -87.76
C ALA A 587 24.02 33.87 -87.45
N ARG A 588 24.87 33.10 -88.15
CA ARG A 588 25.18 31.69 -87.79
C ARG A 588 25.74 31.59 -86.37
N LEU A 589 26.58 32.52 -85.94
CA LEU A 589 27.17 32.53 -84.60
C LEU A 589 26.16 32.94 -83.51
N TYR A 590 25.34 33.96 -83.78
CA TYR A 590 24.21 34.35 -82.93
C TYR A 590 23.14 33.25 -82.86
N ILE A 591 22.81 32.58 -83.96
CA ILE A 591 21.92 31.42 -84.01
C ILE A 591 22.52 30.25 -83.21
N SER A 592 23.82 30.03 -83.25
CA SER A 592 24.49 29.02 -82.43
C SER A 592 24.40 29.34 -80.93
N LYS A 593 24.61 30.61 -80.55
CA LYS A 593 24.43 31.10 -79.17
C LYS A 593 22.98 31.03 -78.70
N MET A 594 22.02 31.53 -79.49
CA MET A 594 20.60 31.38 -79.21
C MET A 594 20.20 29.91 -79.12
N LYS A 595 20.77 29.01 -79.94
CA LYS A 595 20.51 27.57 -79.89
C LYS A 595 21.05 26.91 -78.61
N SER A 596 22.17 27.37 -78.05
CA SER A 596 22.65 26.88 -76.75
C SER A 596 21.87 27.47 -75.58
N GLU A 597 21.50 28.75 -75.63
CA GLU A 597 20.65 29.42 -74.65
C GLU A 597 19.22 28.85 -74.63
N VAL A 598 18.60 28.64 -75.79
CA VAL A 598 17.30 27.94 -75.94
C VAL A 598 17.41 26.49 -75.46
N LYS A 599 18.50 25.76 -75.75
CA LYS A 599 18.67 24.39 -75.22
C LYS A 599 18.81 24.38 -73.70
N SER A 600 19.45 25.40 -73.11
CA SER A 600 19.51 25.61 -71.65
C SER A 600 18.14 25.93 -71.06
N LEU A 601 17.39 26.84 -71.69
CA LEU A 601 16.02 27.21 -71.30
C LEU A 601 15.04 26.04 -71.41
N VAL A 602 15.12 25.22 -72.47
CA VAL A 602 14.30 24.01 -72.64
C VAL A 602 14.65 22.96 -71.58
N ASN A 603 15.92 22.78 -71.24
CA ASN A 603 16.31 21.88 -70.14
C ASN A 603 15.78 22.40 -68.78
N ARG A 604 15.86 23.72 -68.54
CA ARG A 604 15.32 24.36 -67.34
C ARG A 604 13.79 24.26 -67.28
N SER A 605 13.09 24.42 -68.42
CA SER A 605 11.64 24.22 -68.54
C SER A 605 11.27 22.80 -68.13
N LYS A 606 11.94 21.78 -68.69
CA LYS A 606 11.70 20.37 -68.33
C LYS A 606 11.97 20.06 -66.87
N GLN A 607 12.98 20.69 -66.25
CA GLN A 607 13.22 20.56 -64.80
C GLN A 607 12.11 21.22 -63.97
N LEU A 608 11.61 22.38 -64.39
CA LEU A 608 10.49 23.06 -63.74
C LEU A 608 9.17 22.30 -63.93
N GLU A 609 8.91 21.75 -65.12
CA GLU A 609 7.78 20.87 -65.43
C GLU A 609 7.80 19.61 -64.56
N SER A 610 8.95 18.95 -64.41
CA SER A 610 9.08 17.79 -63.51
C SER A 610 8.81 18.16 -62.06
N SER A 611 9.34 19.29 -61.59
CA SER A 611 9.10 19.80 -60.24
C SER A 611 7.62 20.18 -60.01
N LEU A 612 6.97 20.75 -61.04
CA LEU A 612 5.55 21.08 -61.03
C LEU A 612 4.66 19.82 -60.99
N VAL A 613 5.03 18.77 -61.72
CA VAL A 613 4.33 17.48 -61.68
C VAL A 613 4.47 16.82 -60.31
N ASP A 614 5.66 16.81 -59.70
CA ASP A 614 5.86 16.18 -58.38
C ASP A 614 5.29 17.00 -57.21
N THR A 615 5.25 18.33 -57.33
CA THR A 615 4.50 19.17 -56.37
C THR A 615 3.00 19.04 -56.55
N SER A 616 2.49 18.95 -57.79
CA SER A 616 1.08 18.68 -58.06
C SER A 616 0.64 17.30 -57.54
N ARG A 617 1.46 16.25 -57.68
CA ARG A 617 1.22 14.93 -57.09
C ARG A 617 1.11 14.97 -55.57
N LYS A 618 2.01 15.72 -54.90
CA LYS A 618 1.96 15.92 -53.44
C LYS A 618 0.72 16.71 -53.02
N MET A 619 0.36 17.75 -53.76
CA MET A 619 -0.86 18.52 -53.53
C MET A 619 -2.11 17.61 -53.62
N GLN A 620 -2.23 16.78 -54.66
CA GLN A 620 -3.33 15.83 -54.82
C GLN A 620 -3.36 14.71 -53.76
N ALA A 621 -2.21 14.35 -53.16
CA ALA A 621 -2.17 13.44 -52.02
C ALA A 621 -2.72 14.13 -50.77
N ASN A 622 -2.22 15.34 -50.46
CA ASN A 622 -2.67 16.14 -49.33
C ASN A 622 -4.15 16.52 -49.44
N GLU A 623 -4.68 16.80 -50.64
CA GLU A 623 -6.11 17.05 -50.88
C GLU A 623 -6.98 15.82 -50.53
N LYS A 624 -6.51 14.60 -50.81
CA LYS A 624 -7.22 13.36 -50.45
C LYS A 624 -7.19 13.08 -48.94
N GLU A 625 -6.07 13.38 -48.28
CA GLU A 625 -5.95 13.29 -46.82
C GLU A 625 -6.80 14.36 -46.12
N LEU A 626 -6.84 15.59 -46.67
CA LEU A 626 -7.71 16.65 -46.16
C LEU A 626 -9.19 16.29 -46.33
N ALA A 627 -9.58 15.76 -47.49
CA ALA A 627 -10.95 15.31 -47.75
C ALA A 627 -11.39 14.16 -46.83
N SER A 628 -10.50 13.21 -46.51
CA SER A 628 -10.82 12.12 -45.58
C SER A 628 -10.94 12.62 -44.13
N CYS A 629 -10.08 13.56 -43.71
CA CYS A 629 -10.22 14.26 -42.43
C CYS A 629 -11.52 15.07 -42.35
N GLN A 630 -11.88 15.82 -43.39
CA GLN A 630 -13.14 16.57 -43.45
C GLN A 630 -14.37 15.66 -43.39
N LEU A 631 -14.35 14.51 -44.08
CA LEU A 631 -15.40 13.51 -44.01
C LEU A 631 -15.54 12.94 -42.58
N LEU A 632 -14.43 12.63 -41.91
CA LEU A 632 -14.43 12.14 -40.53
C LEU A 632 -14.96 13.20 -39.54
N ILE A 633 -14.56 14.46 -39.70
CA ILE A 633 -15.09 15.59 -38.91
C ILE A 633 -16.60 15.74 -39.14
N SER A 634 -17.07 15.65 -40.38
CA SER A 634 -18.50 15.71 -40.72
C SER A 634 -19.30 14.55 -40.09
N GLN A 635 -18.75 13.33 -40.10
CA GLN A 635 -19.36 12.17 -39.41
C GLN A 635 -19.44 12.39 -37.90
N HIS A 636 -18.41 12.95 -37.27
CA HIS A 636 -18.44 13.30 -35.85
C HIS A 636 -19.43 14.43 -35.54
N GLN A 637 -19.50 15.48 -36.36
CA GLN A 637 -20.48 16.56 -36.21
C GLN A 637 -21.93 16.05 -36.35
N ALA A 638 -22.21 15.19 -37.34
CA ALA A 638 -23.52 14.57 -37.50
C ALA A 638 -23.90 13.69 -36.30
N LYS A 639 -22.94 12.92 -35.76
CA LYS A 639 -23.15 12.11 -34.55
C LYS A 639 -23.38 12.95 -33.30
N ILE A 640 -22.63 14.05 -33.12
CA ILE A 640 -22.84 15.01 -32.03
C ILE A 640 -24.23 15.61 -32.13
N LYS A 641 -24.63 16.11 -33.31
CA LYS A 641 -25.97 16.68 -33.53
C LYS A 641 -27.07 15.67 -33.21
N SER A 642 -26.96 14.42 -33.70
CA SER A 642 -27.94 13.37 -33.40
C SER A 642 -28.06 13.07 -31.89
N LEU A 643 -26.97 13.19 -31.12
CA LEU A 643 -27.00 13.04 -29.67
C LEU A 643 -27.61 14.26 -28.97
N THR A 644 -27.35 15.48 -29.47
CA THR A 644 -28.01 16.71 -29.00
C THR A 644 -29.52 16.67 -29.27
N ASP A 645 -29.94 16.28 -30.47
CA ASP A 645 -31.35 16.15 -30.84
C ASP A 645 -32.05 15.09 -29.98
N TYR A 646 -31.38 13.95 -29.68
CA TYR A 646 -31.90 12.93 -28.76
C TYR A 646 -32.02 13.46 -27.32
N MET A 647 -31.01 14.19 -26.83
CA MET A 647 -31.02 14.81 -25.50
C MET A 647 -32.17 15.83 -25.36
N GLN A 648 -32.40 16.67 -26.36
CA GLN A 648 -33.53 17.62 -26.38
C GLN A 648 -34.90 16.91 -26.36
N ASN A 649 -35.04 15.80 -27.09
CA ASN A 649 -36.26 14.98 -27.03
C ASN A 649 -36.49 14.34 -25.65
N MET A 650 -35.41 13.94 -24.95
CA MET A 650 -35.50 13.43 -23.58
C MET A 650 -35.86 14.52 -22.58
N GLU A 651 -35.32 15.73 -22.72
CA GLU A 651 -35.67 16.87 -21.86
C GLU A 651 -37.13 17.32 -22.08
N GLN A 652 -37.63 17.30 -23.32
CA GLN A 652 -39.05 17.55 -23.61
C GLN A 652 -39.97 16.50 -22.97
N LYS A 653 -39.62 15.21 -23.03
CA LYS A 653 -40.38 14.15 -22.35
C LYS A 653 -40.35 14.28 -20.83
N LYS A 654 -39.19 14.63 -20.26
CA LYS A 654 -39.05 14.91 -18.83
C LYS A 654 -39.98 16.05 -18.42
N ARG A 655 -39.98 17.16 -19.18
CA ARG A 655 -40.88 18.30 -18.95
C ARG A 655 -42.36 17.94 -19.04
N GLN A 656 -42.77 17.10 -19.99
CA GLN A 656 -44.15 16.60 -20.08
C GLN A 656 -44.56 15.74 -18.87
N LEU A 657 -43.61 14.98 -18.29
CA LEU A 657 -43.84 14.21 -17.07
C LEU A 657 -43.88 15.11 -15.82
N GLU A 658 -43.06 16.16 -15.77
CA GLU A 658 -43.09 17.20 -14.73
C GLU A 658 -44.45 17.94 -14.77
N GLU A 659 -44.90 18.41 -15.93
CA GLU A 659 -46.21 19.06 -16.13
C GLU A 659 -47.38 18.11 -15.79
N SER A 660 -47.26 16.79 -16.05
CA SER A 660 -48.25 15.79 -15.63
C SER A 660 -48.22 15.50 -14.12
N GLN A 661 -47.05 15.59 -13.47
CA GLN A 661 -46.90 15.38 -12.03
C GLN A 661 -47.50 16.55 -11.24
N ASP A 662 -47.27 17.79 -11.70
CA ASP A 662 -47.85 18.99 -11.08
C ASP A 662 -49.39 18.98 -11.20
N SER A 663 -49.93 18.58 -12.35
CA SER A 663 -51.39 18.41 -12.53
C SER A 663 -51.99 17.36 -11.59
N LEU A 664 -51.33 16.21 -11.40
CA LEU A 664 -51.75 15.20 -10.43
C LEU A 664 -51.63 15.69 -8.99
N MET A 665 -50.63 16.52 -8.67
CA MET A 665 -50.46 17.12 -7.35
C MET A 665 -51.54 18.17 -7.05
N GLU A 666 -51.94 18.96 -8.05
CA GLU A 666 -53.05 19.91 -7.94
C GLU A 666 -54.38 19.17 -7.73
N GLU A 667 -54.63 18.06 -8.42
CA GLU A 667 -55.81 17.21 -8.20
C GLU A 667 -55.81 16.58 -6.79
N LEU A 668 -54.66 16.10 -6.29
CA LEU A 668 -54.51 15.56 -4.94
C LEU A 668 -54.74 16.65 -3.87
N HIS A 669 -54.21 17.86 -4.08
CA HIS A 669 -54.47 19.01 -3.22
C HIS A 669 -55.94 19.47 -3.26
N ALA A 670 -56.59 19.43 -4.44
CA ALA A 670 -58.01 19.74 -4.57
C ALA A 670 -58.89 18.70 -3.83
N LEU A 671 -58.56 17.41 -3.93
CA LEU A 671 -59.24 16.34 -3.19
C LEU A 671 -59.07 16.50 -1.67
N HIS A 672 -57.85 16.76 -1.18
CA HIS A 672 -57.60 16.97 0.25
C HIS A 672 -58.17 18.30 0.78
N ALA A 673 -58.28 19.33 -0.06
CA ALA A 673 -59.04 20.54 0.26
C ALA A 673 -60.55 20.28 0.30
N GLN A 674 -61.08 19.43 -0.58
CA GLN A 674 -62.49 19.03 -0.58
C GLN A 674 -62.84 18.14 0.63
N GLU A 675 -61.89 17.32 1.09
CA GLU A 675 -61.97 16.55 2.34
C GLU A 675 -62.02 17.47 3.56
N LYS A 676 -61.09 18.43 3.69
CA LYS A 676 -61.11 19.44 4.75
C LYS A 676 -62.32 20.37 4.69
N MET A 677 -62.84 20.67 3.49
CA MET A 677 -64.13 21.36 3.36
C MET A 677 -65.29 20.50 3.89
N LYS A 678 -65.29 19.18 3.70
CA LYS A 678 -66.32 18.29 4.27
C LYS A 678 -66.24 18.24 5.80
N GLU A 679 -65.05 18.29 6.41
CA GLU A 679 -64.91 18.44 7.86
C GLU A 679 -65.48 19.79 8.36
N VAL A 680 -65.07 20.90 7.75
CA VAL A 680 -65.47 22.26 8.18
C VAL A 680 -66.97 22.52 7.93
N HIS A 681 -67.54 21.99 6.85
CA HIS A 681 -68.96 22.19 6.51
C HIS A 681 -69.93 21.44 7.43
N VAL A 682 -69.45 20.51 8.26
CA VAL A 682 -70.23 19.87 9.34
C VAL A 682 -70.35 20.76 10.59
N MET A 683 -69.47 21.75 10.76
CA MET A 683 -69.36 22.52 12.01
C MET A 683 -69.75 24.01 11.95
N ASP A 684 -69.92 24.63 10.78
CA ASP A 684 -70.18 26.07 10.71
C ASP A 684 -71.37 26.49 9.82
N LYS A 685 -72.48 26.80 10.50
CA LYS A 685 -73.66 27.60 10.06
C LYS A 685 -74.62 26.91 9.07
N GLN A 686 -75.95 26.89 9.25
CA GLN A 686 -76.87 27.60 10.17
C GLN A 686 -76.74 29.13 10.22
N LYS A 687 -77.74 29.82 9.64
CA LYS A 687 -77.81 31.24 9.24
C LYS A 687 -77.07 31.51 7.92
N GLU A 688 -77.76 31.56 6.78
CA GLU A 688 -78.74 32.59 6.33
C GLU A 688 -78.05 33.95 6.11
N HIS A 689 -77.99 34.44 4.85
CA HIS A 689 -78.94 35.38 4.20
C HIS A 689 -78.89 36.80 4.80
N LEU A 690 -79.11 37.90 4.06
CA LEU A 690 -79.93 38.10 2.86
C LEU A 690 -79.45 39.34 2.04
N THR A 691 -79.83 39.45 0.76
CA THR A 691 -80.02 40.70 -0.06
C THR A 691 -78.95 41.82 -0.08
N LYS A 692 -78.36 42.16 -1.23
CA LYS A 692 -78.91 43.02 -2.32
C LYS A 692 -79.31 44.46 -1.91
N LEU A 693 -78.54 45.46 -2.37
CA LEU A 693 -78.84 46.44 -3.44
C LEU A 693 -77.51 47.20 -3.68
N GLN A 694 -76.98 47.47 -4.88
CA GLN A 694 -77.57 48.14 -6.04
C GLN A 694 -78.18 49.50 -5.68
N ASP A 695 -77.32 50.52 -5.52
CA ASP A 695 -77.47 51.88 -6.10
C ASP A 695 -76.26 52.81 -5.83
N ALA A 696 -75.04 52.23 -5.76
CA ALA A 696 -73.78 52.97 -5.61
C ALA A 696 -72.73 52.58 -6.68
N VAL A 697 -73.16 51.94 -7.77
CA VAL A 697 -72.26 51.34 -8.77
C VAL A 697 -71.86 52.34 -9.87
N GLU A 698 -72.81 53.14 -10.35
CA GLU A 698 -72.62 53.92 -11.58
C GLU A 698 -71.82 55.22 -11.36
N MET A 699 -72.07 55.94 -10.27
CA MET A 699 -71.31 57.15 -9.90
C MET A 699 -69.93 56.83 -9.30
N LYS A 700 -69.76 55.64 -8.71
CA LYS A 700 -68.46 55.17 -8.20
C LYS A 700 -67.53 54.81 -9.34
N LYS A 701 -68.04 54.08 -10.34
CA LYS A 701 -67.24 53.57 -11.47
C LYS A 701 -66.56 54.67 -12.28
N THR A 702 -67.24 55.77 -12.59
CA THR A 702 -66.67 56.88 -13.38
C THR A 702 -65.57 57.66 -12.63
N LEU A 703 -65.70 57.78 -11.30
CA LEU A 703 -64.66 58.37 -10.45
C LEU A 703 -63.46 57.42 -10.28
N GLU A 704 -63.73 56.11 -10.12
CA GLU A 704 -62.68 55.09 -10.08
C GLU A 704 -61.92 55.01 -11.41
N GLU A 705 -62.57 55.05 -12.58
CA GLU A 705 -61.87 55.02 -13.88
C GLU A 705 -60.92 56.21 -14.07
N GLN A 706 -61.22 57.39 -13.52
CA GLN A 706 -60.29 58.54 -13.53
C GLN A 706 -59.15 58.41 -12.52
N MET A 707 -59.45 57.96 -11.28
CA MET A 707 -58.44 57.75 -10.25
C MET A 707 -57.50 56.59 -10.59
N GLU A 708 -58.00 55.55 -11.23
CA GLU A 708 -57.24 54.36 -11.62
C GLU A 708 -56.32 54.66 -12.81
N ASN A 709 -56.73 55.48 -13.77
CA ASN A 709 -55.83 56.00 -14.81
C ASN A 709 -54.67 56.83 -14.21
N HIS A 710 -54.95 57.73 -13.27
CA HIS A 710 -53.90 58.50 -12.59
C HIS A 710 -52.99 57.61 -11.73
N ARG A 711 -53.54 56.59 -11.06
CA ARG A 711 -52.76 55.56 -10.37
C ARG A 711 -51.88 54.77 -11.31
N GLU A 712 -52.41 54.27 -12.43
CA GLU A 712 -51.65 53.55 -13.45
C GLU A 712 -50.46 54.37 -13.95
N VAL A 713 -50.66 55.64 -14.29
CA VAL A 713 -49.58 56.52 -14.77
C VAL A 713 -48.50 56.69 -13.70
N HIS A 714 -48.87 57.02 -12.46
CA HIS A 714 -47.90 57.14 -11.37
C HIS A 714 -47.25 55.80 -10.98
N GLN A 715 -47.98 54.69 -11.06
CA GLN A 715 -47.48 53.34 -10.76
C GLN A 715 -46.51 52.85 -11.85
N LYS A 716 -46.77 53.15 -13.13
CA LYS A 716 -45.85 52.91 -14.25
C LYS A 716 -44.61 53.80 -14.16
N GLN A 717 -44.74 55.04 -13.68
CA GLN A 717 -43.61 55.93 -13.46
C GLN A 717 -42.76 55.48 -12.24
N LEU A 718 -43.41 55.04 -11.15
CA LEU A 718 -42.75 54.47 -9.98
C LEU A 718 -42.15 53.08 -10.25
N SER A 719 -42.72 52.27 -11.14
CA SER A 719 -42.08 51.02 -11.57
C SER A 719 -40.80 51.34 -12.32
N ARG A 720 -40.84 52.18 -13.36
CA ARG A 720 -39.65 52.58 -14.13
C ARG A 720 -38.53 53.13 -13.25
N LEU A 721 -38.84 53.96 -12.26
CA LEU A 721 -37.85 54.48 -11.31
C LEU A 721 -37.29 53.40 -10.37
N ARG A 722 -38.08 52.39 -9.98
CA ARG A 722 -37.59 51.20 -9.26
C ARG A 722 -36.73 50.32 -10.16
N ASP A 723 -37.18 50.03 -11.37
CA ASP A 723 -36.46 49.24 -12.37
C ASP A 723 -35.08 49.87 -12.68
N GLU A 724 -35.02 51.21 -12.77
CA GLU A 724 -33.78 51.98 -12.96
C GLU A 724 -32.88 51.98 -11.71
N ILE A 725 -33.45 52.06 -10.50
CA ILE A 725 -32.71 51.92 -9.24
C ILE A 725 -32.15 50.50 -9.10
N ASP A 726 -32.95 49.47 -9.33
CA ASP A 726 -32.55 48.06 -9.25
C ASP A 726 -31.55 47.69 -10.36
N HIS A 727 -31.60 48.36 -11.52
CA HIS A 727 -30.55 48.25 -12.54
C HIS A 727 -29.24 48.92 -12.09
N LYS A 728 -29.29 50.16 -11.57
CA LYS A 728 -28.09 50.85 -11.04
C LYS A 728 -27.49 50.15 -9.83
N GLN A 729 -28.32 49.51 -9.00
CA GLN A 729 -27.90 48.71 -7.87
C GLN A 729 -27.16 47.44 -8.34
N ARG A 730 -27.71 46.71 -9.33
CA ARG A 730 -27.02 45.57 -9.97
C ARG A 730 -25.66 45.98 -10.55
N VAL A 731 -25.60 47.08 -11.30
CA VAL A 731 -24.33 47.60 -11.84
C VAL A 731 -23.35 48.00 -10.72
N LEU A 732 -23.83 48.57 -9.62
CA LEU A 732 -22.99 48.86 -8.44
C LEU A 732 -22.44 47.61 -7.76
N ASP A 733 -23.20 46.51 -7.76
CA ASP A 733 -22.79 45.24 -7.15
C ASP A 733 -21.85 44.46 -8.09
N GLU A 734 -22.13 44.43 -9.40
CA GLU A 734 -21.21 43.94 -10.45
C GLU A 734 -19.84 44.66 -10.38
N LEU A 735 -19.83 45.99 -10.20
CA LEU A 735 -18.60 46.77 -10.05
C LEU A 735 -17.85 46.50 -8.73
N LYS A 736 -18.55 46.12 -7.64
CA LYS A 736 -17.89 45.68 -6.39
C LYS A 736 -17.23 44.32 -6.57
N ASP A 737 -17.94 43.38 -7.20
CA ASP A 737 -17.43 42.02 -7.41
C ASP A 737 -16.23 42.01 -8.37
N LEU A 738 -16.27 42.84 -9.43
CA LEU A 738 -15.11 43.06 -10.30
C LEU A 738 -13.91 43.66 -9.55
N ASN A 739 -14.13 44.64 -8.66
CA ASN A 739 -13.07 45.26 -7.86
C ASN A 739 -12.49 44.27 -6.82
N GLN A 740 -13.33 43.44 -6.19
CA GLN A 740 -12.86 42.35 -5.33
C GLN A 740 -12.05 41.30 -6.11
N GLY A 741 -12.47 40.96 -7.33
CA GLY A 741 -11.73 40.09 -8.25
C GLY A 741 -10.33 40.64 -8.55
N LEU A 742 -10.24 41.91 -8.95
CA LEU A 742 -8.97 42.59 -9.22
C LEU A 742 -8.06 42.66 -7.97
N GLN A 743 -8.62 42.87 -6.77
CA GLN A 743 -7.86 42.83 -5.51
C GLN A 743 -7.40 41.43 -5.10
N LEU A 744 -8.07 40.36 -5.56
CA LEU A 744 -7.62 38.98 -5.38
C LEU A 744 -6.52 38.64 -6.40
N GLU A 745 -6.68 39.06 -7.66
CA GLU A 745 -5.68 38.89 -8.72
C GLU A 745 -4.38 39.63 -8.41
N GLN A 746 -4.45 40.87 -7.93
CA GLN A 746 -3.28 41.65 -7.50
C GLN A 746 -2.50 40.95 -6.36
N ARG A 747 -3.21 40.39 -5.37
CA ARG A 747 -2.59 39.62 -4.28
C ARG A 747 -1.98 38.31 -4.77
N LYS A 748 -2.59 37.67 -5.78
CA LYS A 748 -2.07 36.46 -6.41
C LYS A 748 -0.78 36.75 -7.19
N LEU A 749 -0.77 37.79 -8.03
CA LEU A 749 0.44 38.24 -8.74
C LEU A 749 1.60 38.57 -7.78
N GLN A 750 1.31 39.22 -6.65
CA GLN A 750 2.32 39.49 -5.63
C GLN A 750 2.88 38.18 -5.03
N SER A 751 2.01 37.25 -4.63
CA SER A 751 2.44 35.94 -4.10
C SER A 751 3.24 35.12 -5.12
N ASP A 752 2.88 35.17 -6.40
CA ASP A 752 3.59 34.43 -7.45
C ASP A 752 4.92 35.11 -7.81
N TYR A 753 5.02 36.45 -7.76
CA TYR A 753 6.30 37.18 -7.84
C TYR A 753 7.25 36.79 -6.70
N ASP A 754 6.77 36.77 -5.46
CA ASP A 754 7.59 36.43 -4.29
C ASP A 754 8.05 34.96 -4.32
N LYS A 755 7.26 34.04 -4.90
CA LYS A 755 7.67 32.64 -5.17
C LYS A 755 8.75 32.56 -6.26
N LEU A 756 8.58 33.20 -7.41
CA LEU A 756 9.59 33.18 -8.49
C LEU A 756 10.94 33.69 -7.99
N LYS A 757 10.93 34.72 -7.13
CA LYS A 757 12.13 35.28 -6.50
C LYS A 757 12.80 34.32 -5.50
N ALA A 758 12.03 33.49 -4.79
CA ALA A 758 12.57 32.43 -3.95
C ALA A 758 13.18 31.29 -4.79
N GLU A 759 12.51 30.88 -5.88
CA GLU A 759 13.03 29.90 -6.84
C GLU A 759 14.32 30.38 -7.53
N GLU A 760 14.44 31.68 -7.83
CA GLU A 760 15.66 32.28 -8.41
C GLU A 760 16.85 32.16 -7.46
N LEU A 761 16.65 32.48 -6.18
CA LEU A 761 17.65 32.31 -5.10
C LEU A 761 18.06 30.84 -4.92
N GLU A 762 17.10 29.91 -4.90
CA GLU A 762 17.41 28.49 -4.73
C GLU A 762 18.20 27.93 -5.93
N LYS A 763 17.86 28.34 -7.15
CA LYS A 763 18.57 27.92 -8.37
C LYS A 763 20.00 28.46 -8.41
N ASP A 764 20.25 29.67 -7.91
CA ASP A 764 21.62 30.19 -7.80
C ASP A 764 22.44 29.43 -6.74
N GLU A 765 21.85 29.09 -5.58
CA GLU A 765 22.48 28.18 -4.60
C GLU A 765 22.80 26.80 -5.19
N GLN A 766 21.87 26.19 -5.93
CA GLN A 766 22.08 24.91 -6.60
C GLN A 766 23.19 25.00 -7.67
N LEU A 767 23.25 26.10 -8.42
CA LEU A 767 24.30 26.37 -9.40
C LEU A 767 25.68 26.47 -8.73
N GLN A 768 25.80 27.22 -7.62
CA GLN A 768 27.05 27.32 -6.86
C GLN A 768 27.51 25.94 -6.33
N LYS A 769 26.58 25.10 -5.82
CA LYS A 769 26.88 23.73 -5.38
C LYS A 769 27.38 22.84 -6.54
N LEU A 770 26.80 22.97 -7.73
CA LEU A 770 27.22 22.24 -8.93
C LEU A 770 28.60 22.69 -9.46
N VAL A 771 28.91 23.99 -9.41
CA VAL A 771 30.24 24.52 -9.77
C VAL A 771 31.32 23.91 -8.87
N PHE A 772 31.13 23.95 -7.55
CA PHE A 772 32.07 23.37 -6.57
C PHE A 772 32.26 21.85 -6.73
N MET A 773 31.20 21.11 -7.08
CA MET A 773 31.32 19.69 -7.41
C MET A 773 32.11 19.44 -8.70
N ASN A 774 31.96 20.30 -9.71
CA ASN A 774 32.71 20.18 -10.95
C ASN A 774 34.21 20.50 -10.76
N GLU A 775 34.54 21.51 -9.95
CA GLU A 775 35.92 21.84 -9.56
C GLU A 775 36.60 20.64 -8.87
N LYS A 776 35.95 20.03 -7.89
CA LYS A 776 36.46 18.79 -7.24
C LYS A 776 36.67 17.64 -8.22
N ARG A 777 35.80 17.51 -9.23
CA ARG A 777 35.91 16.45 -10.26
C ARG A 777 37.10 16.66 -11.18
N GLU A 778 37.38 17.90 -11.58
CA GLU A 778 38.55 18.21 -12.40
C GLU A 778 39.86 18.09 -11.59
N GLN A 779 39.88 18.48 -10.30
CA GLN A 779 41.04 18.23 -9.43
C GLN A 779 41.39 16.73 -9.34
N ALA A 780 40.41 15.87 -9.03
CA ALA A 780 40.64 14.42 -8.93
C ALA A 780 41.12 13.78 -10.26
N LYS A 781 40.84 14.43 -11.39
CA LYS A 781 41.25 14.04 -12.75
C LYS A 781 42.67 14.53 -13.08
N GLU A 782 43.09 15.69 -12.57
CA GLU A 782 44.51 16.09 -12.58
C GLU A 782 45.36 15.18 -11.69
N ASP A 783 44.87 14.85 -10.48
CA ASP A 783 45.54 13.93 -9.55
C ASP A 783 45.75 12.53 -10.17
N LEU A 784 44.72 11.99 -10.83
CA LEU A 784 44.79 10.74 -11.59
C LEU A 784 45.83 10.79 -12.71
N LYS A 785 45.89 11.88 -13.48
CA LYS A 785 46.88 12.06 -14.53
C LYS A 785 48.32 12.13 -13.96
N GLY A 786 48.50 12.78 -12.81
CA GLY A 786 49.77 12.79 -12.09
C GLY A 786 50.23 11.38 -11.67
N LEU A 787 49.28 10.52 -11.28
CA LEU A 787 49.56 9.11 -10.99
C LEU A 787 49.91 8.32 -12.27
N GLU A 788 49.19 8.49 -13.37
CA GLU A 788 49.50 7.88 -14.67
C GLU A 788 50.91 8.24 -15.15
N GLU A 789 51.28 9.53 -15.10
CA GLU A 789 52.63 9.98 -15.46
C GLU A 789 53.71 9.39 -14.53
N THR A 790 53.39 9.13 -13.26
CA THR A 790 54.31 8.50 -12.30
C THR A 790 54.50 7.02 -12.62
N VAL A 791 53.42 6.28 -12.87
CA VAL A 791 53.47 4.87 -13.29
C VAL A 791 54.22 4.71 -14.62
N ALA A 792 54.02 5.61 -15.57
CA ALA A 792 54.77 5.61 -16.83
C ALA A 792 56.29 5.81 -16.63
N LYS A 793 56.69 6.72 -15.72
CA LYS A 793 58.11 6.94 -15.37
C LYS A 793 58.74 5.71 -14.70
N GLU A 794 58.04 5.06 -13.79
CA GLU A 794 58.51 3.83 -13.15
C GLU A 794 58.64 2.68 -14.16
N LEU A 795 57.64 2.47 -15.02
CA LEU A 795 57.72 1.46 -16.09
C LEU A 795 58.89 1.70 -17.05
N GLN A 796 59.15 2.97 -17.41
CA GLN A 796 60.30 3.34 -18.23
C GLN A 796 61.64 3.07 -17.53
N THR A 797 61.72 3.35 -16.22
CA THR A 797 62.90 3.06 -15.39
C THR A 797 63.15 1.56 -15.28
N LEU A 798 62.09 0.78 -15.05
CA LEU A 798 62.14 -0.68 -14.97
C LEU A 798 62.52 -1.32 -16.33
N HIS A 799 62.05 -0.76 -17.43
CA HIS A 799 62.49 -1.13 -18.79
C HIS A 799 63.98 -0.83 -19.02
N ASN A 800 64.46 0.36 -18.63
CA ASN A 800 65.87 0.74 -18.73
C ASN A 800 66.77 -0.17 -17.90
N LEU A 801 66.39 -0.47 -16.65
CA LEU A 801 67.09 -1.42 -15.77
C LEU A 801 67.14 -2.83 -16.37
N ARG A 802 66.02 -3.32 -16.92
CA ARG A 802 65.98 -4.60 -17.64
C ARG A 802 66.90 -4.61 -18.86
N ARG A 803 66.97 -3.52 -19.62
CA ARG A 803 67.87 -3.41 -20.79
C ARG A 803 69.34 -3.42 -20.36
N LEU A 804 69.70 -2.66 -19.33
CA LEU A 804 71.05 -2.64 -18.76
C LEU A 804 71.45 -4.02 -18.23
N PHE A 805 70.56 -4.70 -17.49
CA PHE A 805 70.82 -6.04 -16.97
C PHE A 805 71.03 -7.07 -18.10
N ILE A 806 70.26 -7.00 -19.19
CA ILE A 806 70.46 -7.85 -20.36
C ILE A 806 71.79 -7.54 -21.04
N GLN A 807 72.14 -6.26 -21.23
CA GLN A 807 73.44 -5.87 -21.81
C GLN A 807 74.62 -6.31 -20.95
N GLU A 808 74.52 -6.20 -19.63
CA GLU A 808 75.54 -6.67 -18.69
C GLU A 808 75.65 -8.20 -18.71
N LEU A 809 74.53 -8.93 -18.73
CA LEU A 809 74.52 -10.39 -18.82
C LEU A 809 75.15 -10.87 -20.13
N THR A 810 74.80 -10.26 -21.27
CA THR A 810 75.38 -10.57 -22.59
C THR A 810 76.88 -10.25 -22.62
N SER A 811 77.30 -9.11 -22.05
CA SER A 811 78.72 -8.73 -21.97
C SER A 811 79.52 -9.71 -21.12
N ARG A 812 79.00 -10.11 -19.95
CA ARG A 812 79.63 -11.15 -19.10
C ARG A 812 79.72 -12.50 -19.82
N VAL A 813 78.65 -12.95 -20.47
CA VAL A 813 78.65 -14.22 -21.24
C VAL A 813 79.66 -14.17 -22.40
N SER A 814 79.79 -13.03 -23.08
CA SER A 814 80.80 -12.85 -24.13
C SER A 814 82.23 -12.85 -23.57
N MET A 815 82.47 -12.18 -22.43
CA MET A 815 83.79 -12.14 -21.79
C MET A 815 84.21 -13.49 -21.20
N SER A 816 83.24 -14.32 -20.78
CA SER A 816 83.47 -15.69 -20.30
C SER A 816 83.66 -16.73 -21.41
N ALA A 817 83.67 -16.32 -22.69
CA ALA A 817 83.79 -17.23 -23.84
C ALA A 817 85.17 -17.25 -24.51
N GLU A 818 86.10 -16.35 -24.15
CA GLU A 818 87.40 -16.19 -24.83
C GLU A 818 88.64 -16.42 -23.94
N MET A 819 88.48 -16.84 -22.67
CA MET A 819 89.60 -17.08 -21.74
C MET A 819 89.45 -18.41 -20.99
N ASP A 820 89.92 -19.49 -21.62
CA ASP A 820 90.48 -20.63 -20.88
C ASP A 820 91.90 -20.25 -20.42
N ASN A 821 92.11 -20.12 -19.11
CA ASN A 821 93.29 -20.53 -18.31
C ASN A 821 93.35 -19.80 -16.96
N ASP A 822 93.82 -20.54 -15.95
CA ASP A 822 94.48 -20.13 -14.70
C ASP A 822 93.88 -19.08 -13.73
N GLU A 823 93.57 -19.59 -12.54
CA GLU A 823 93.98 -19.05 -11.23
C GLU A 823 93.63 -17.60 -10.83
N ALA A 824 92.53 -17.44 -10.07
CA ALA A 824 92.46 -16.43 -9.00
C ALA A 824 91.47 -16.84 -7.90
N GLY A 825 91.87 -16.72 -6.63
CA GLY A 825 91.03 -17.07 -5.47
C GLY A 825 89.93 -16.05 -5.18
N GLY A 826 88.68 -16.52 -5.04
CA GLY A 826 87.52 -15.66 -4.75
C GLY A 826 87.58 -14.99 -3.36
N SER A 827 87.73 -13.67 -3.36
CA SER A 827 87.82 -12.82 -2.15
C SER A 827 86.62 -12.98 -1.20
N LEU A 828 86.82 -12.72 0.10
CA LEU A 828 85.76 -12.68 1.11
C LEU A 828 84.59 -11.76 0.70
N ALA A 829 84.88 -10.65 0.04
CA ALA A 829 83.88 -9.73 -0.50
C ALA A 829 83.00 -10.39 -1.59
N GLN A 830 83.54 -11.31 -2.38
CA GLN A 830 82.79 -12.05 -3.40
C GLN A 830 81.80 -13.04 -2.76
N ARG A 831 82.21 -13.74 -1.68
CA ARG A 831 81.28 -14.58 -0.89
C ARG A 831 80.16 -13.76 -0.26
N GLN A 832 80.47 -12.64 0.39
CA GLN A 832 79.45 -11.75 0.95
C GLN A 832 78.49 -11.22 -0.12
N ARG A 833 78.98 -10.90 -1.32
CA ARG A 833 78.17 -10.44 -2.45
C ARG A 833 77.27 -11.55 -3.00
N ILE A 834 77.75 -12.80 -3.03
CA ILE A 834 76.93 -13.99 -3.36
C ILE A 834 75.81 -14.15 -2.32
N THR A 835 76.12 -14.20 -1.03
CA THR A 835 75.10 -14.36 0.03
C THR A 835 74.09 -13.20 0.10
N PHE A 836 74.51 -11.98 -0.23
CA PHE A 836 73.57 -10.86 -0.39
C PHE A 836 72.65 -11.05 -1.61
N LEU A 837 73.18 -11.51 -2.74
CA LEU A 837 72.38 -11.80 -3.94
C LEU A 837 71.44 -12.99 -3.72
N GLU A 838 71.87 -14.05 -3.04
CA GLU A 838 71.05 -15.22 -2.67
C GLU A 838 69.86 -14.81 -1.80
N ASN A 839 70.09 -14.01 -0.74
CA ASN A 839 69.00 -13.49 0.10
C ASN A 839 68.01 -12.61 -0.67
N ASN A 840 68.50 -11.74 -1.57
CA ASN A 840 67.62 -10.92 -2.42
C ASN A 840 66.84 -11.79 -3.43
N LEU A 841 67.48 -12.82 -4.01
CA LEU A 841 66.83 -13.75 -4.93
C LEU A 841 65.75 -14.57 -4.21
N GLU A 842 65.96 -14.96 -2.96
CA GLU A 842 64.98 -15.67 -2.15
C GLU A 842 63.79 -14.77 -1.76
N GLN A 843 64.05 -13.51 -1.38
CA GLN A 843 62.99 -12.51 -1.14
C GLN A 843 62.19 -12.23 -2.41
N LEU A 844 62.85 -12.01 -3.56
CA LEU A 844 62.18 -11.81 -4.84
C LEU A 844 61.36 -13.05 -5.26
N THR A 845 61.86 -14.25 -4.96
CA THR A 845 61.13 -15.51 -5.17
C THR A 845 59.92 -15.63 -4.25
N LYS A 846 60.00 -15.19 -3.00
CA LYS A 846 58.86 -15.13 -2.06
C LYS A 846 57.79 -14.15 -2.54
N VAL A 847 58.18 -12.94 -2.97
CA VAL A 847 57.26 -11.94 -3.55
C VAL A 847 56.63 -12.44 -4.85
N HIS A 848 57.41 -13.06 -5.75
CA HIS A 848 56.87 -13.64 -6.98
C HIS A 848 55.88 -14.78 -6.71
N LYS A 849 56.19 -15.68 -5.76
CA LYS A 849 55.26 -16.74 -5.33
C LYS A 849 53.98 -16.20 -4.68
N GLN A 850 54.04 -15.01 -4.05
CA GLN A 850 52.84 -14.34 -3.54
C GLN A 850 52.02 -13.75 -4.69
N LEU A 851 52.60 -12.91 -5.54
CA LEU A 851 51.92 -12.29 -6.69
C LEU A 851 51.32 -13.30 -7.67
N VAL A 852 51.90 -14.50 -7.81
CA VAL A 852 51.35 -15.61 -8.59
C VAL A 852 50.13 -16.25 -7.92
N ARG A 853 50.11 -16.37 -6.59
CA ARG A 853 48.92 -16.81 -5.84
C ARG A 853 47.81 -15.76 -5.90
N ASP A 854 48.14 -14.50 -5.64
CA ASP A 854 47.18 -13.39 -5.73
C ASP A 854 46.57 -13.27 -7.14
N ASN A 855 47.36 -13.51 -8.21
CA ASN A 855 46.86 -13.60 -9.58
C ASN A 855 45.93 -14.81 -9.81
N ALA A 856 46.21 -15.96 -9.20
CA ALA A 856 45.35 -17.13 -9.31
C ALA A 856 44.00 -16.89 -8.62
N ASP A 857 44.01 -16.28 -7.44
CA ASP A 857 42.81 -15.95 -6.68
C ASP A 857 41.97 -14.87 -7.39
N LEU A 858 42.60 -13.81 -7.90
CA LEU A 858 41.93 -12.79 -8.73
C LEU A 858 41.32 -13.38 -10.02
N ARG A 859 42.00 -14.35 -10.66
CA ARG A 859 41.45 -15.09 -11.82
C ARG A 859 40.30 -16.02 -11.44
N CYS A 860 40.18 -16.43 -10.18
CA CYS A 860 39.03 -17.20 -9.67
C CYS A 860 37.86 -16.29 -9.25
N GLU A 861 38.11 -15.06 -8.81
CA GLU A 861 37.07 -14.07 -8.47
C GLU A 861 36.48 -13.36 -9.69
N LEU A 862 37.28 -13.04 -10.71
CA LEU A 862 36.83 -12.29 -11.89
C LEU A 862 35.59 -12.92 -12.58
N PRO A 863 35.51 -14.25 -12.82
CA PRO A 863 34.30 -14.88 -13.35
C PRO A 863 33.09 -14.81 -12.41
N LYS A 864 33.30 -14.75 -11.09
CA LYS A 864 32.22 -14.59 -10.10
C LYS A 864 31.68 -13.16 -10.13
N LEU A 865 32.56 -12.17 -10.25
CA LEU A 865 32.20 -10.76 -10.40
C LEU A 865 31.47 -10.52 -11.73
N GLU A 866 31.93 -11.07 -12.85
CA GLU A 866 31.22 -11.03 -14.13
C GLU A 866 29.82 -11.67 -14.04
N LYS A 867 29.69 -12.82 -13.37
CA LYS A 867 28.40 -13.50 -13.19
C LYS A 867 27.45 -12.67 -12.33
N ARG A 868 27.95 -12.00 -11.28
CA ARG A 868 27.18 -11.03 -10.48
C ARG A 868 26.75 -9.83 -11.33
N LEU A 869 27.65 -9.26 -12.12
CA LEU A 869 27.38 -8.10 -12.98
C LEU A 869 26.33 -8.41 -14.06
N ARG A 870 26.42 -9.60 -14.70
CA ARG A 870 25.40 -10.09 -15.64
C ARG A 870 24.04 -10.27 -14.96
N ALA A 871 24.00 -10.92 -13.79
CA ALA A 871 22.76 -11.08 -13.03
C ALA A 871 22.14 -9.74 -12.58
N THR A 872 22.95 -8.73 -12.24
CA THR A 872 22.43 -7.38 -11.95
C THR A 872 21.94 -6.66 -13.21
N ALA A 873 22.62 -6.80 -14.35
CA ALA A 873 22.18 -6.21 -15.62
C ALA A 873 20.86 -6.83 -16.11
N GLU A 874 20.71 -8.15 -16.00
CA GLU A 874 19.47 -8.87 -16.28
C GLU A 874 18.34 -8.43 -15.34
N ARG A 875 18.63 -8.26 -14.04
CA ARG A 875 17.66 -7.75 -13.06
C ARG A 875 17.25 -6.31 -13.34
N VAL A 876 18.17 -5.42 -13.73
CA VAL A 876 17.86 -4.04 -14.14
C VAL A 876 16.97 -4.06 -15.38
N LYS A 877 17.33 -4.82 -16.42
CA LYS A 877 16.52 -4.96 -17.64
C LYS A 877 15.11 -5.50 -17.38
N ALA A 878 14.96 -6.43 -16.42
CA ALA A 878 13.66 -6.93 -15.99
C ALA A 878 12.84 -5.86 -15.23
N LEU A 879 13.49 -5.06 -14.38
CA LEU A 879 12.86 -3.93 -13.69
C LEU A 879 12.45 -2.81 -14.65
N GLU A 880 13.26 -2.51 -15.67
CA GLU A 880 12.92 -1.56 -16.74
C GLU A 880 11.71 -2.02 -17.57
N ALA A 881 11.62 -3.32 -17.86
CA ALA A 881 10.47 -3.91 -18.54
C ALA A 881 9.21 -3.81 -17.67
N ALA A 882 9.29 -4.22 -16.39
CA ALA A 882 8.19 -4.13 -15.45
C ALA A 882 7.74 -2.67 -15.19
N LEU A 883 8.67 -1.70 -15.16
CA LEU A 883 8.36 -0.28 -15.02
C LEU A 883 7.64 0.28 -16.26
N ARG A 884 8.00 -0.19 -17.46
CA ARG A 884 7.32 0.17 -18.71
C ARG A 884 5.91 -0.41 -18.75
N GLU A 885 5.75 -1.69 -18.41
CA GLU A 885 4.45 -2.36 -18.34
C GLU A 885 3.54 -1.74 -17.26
N ALA A 886 4.09 -1.42 -16.08
CA ALA A 886 3.37 -0.71 -15.03
C ALA A 886 2.93 0.70 -15.47
N LYS A 887 3.77 1.44 -16.20
CA LYS A 887 3.42 2.74 -16.79
C LYS A 887 2.31 2.61 -17.85
N GLU A 888 2.35 1.56 -18.67
CA GLU A 888 1.31 1.27 -19.65
C GLU A 888 -0.01 0.80 -19.00
N SER A 889 0.04 0.07 -17.89
CA SER A 889 -1.17 -0.24 -17.11
C SER A 889 -1.71 1.01 -16.45
N ALA A 890 -0.90 1.80 -15.75
CA ALA A 890 -1.33 3.06 -15.14
C ALA A 890 -1.96 4.03 -16.17
N MET A 891 -1.50 4.03 -17.43
CA MET A 891 -2.15 4.78 -18.52
C MET A 891 -3.50 4.17 -18.95
N ARG A 892 -3.63 2.84 -19.02
CA ARG A 892 -4.89 2.13 -19.29
C ARG A 892 -5.90 2.31 -18.14
N ASP A 893 -5.44 2.25 -16.91
CA ASP A 893 -6.27 2.33 -15.70
C ASP A 893 -6.65 3.78 -15.39
N ARG A 894 -5.78 4.77 -15.68
CA ARG A 894 -6.17 6.20 -15.75
C ARG A 894 -7.25 6.44 -16.82
N LYS A 895 -7.17 5.79 -17.98
CA LYS A 895 -8.20 5.90 -19.04
C LYS A 895 -9.53 5.29 -18.59
N ARG A 896 -9.51 4.13 -17.90
CA ARG A 896 -10.70 3.53 -17.28
C ARG A 896 -11.28 4.38 -16.15
N TYR A 897 -10.43 4.94 -15.29
CA TYR A 897 -10.85 5.82 -14.21
C TYR A 897 -11.51 7.10 -14.74
N LEU A 898 -11.00 7.69 -15.82
CA LEU A 898 -11.68 8.79 -16.52
C LEU A 898 -13.07 8.37 -17.02
N GLN A 899 -13.17 7.21 -17.69
CA GLN A 899 -14.45 6.69 -18.17
C GLN A 899 -15.46 6.42 -17.04
N GLU A 900 -15.02 5.84 -15.92
CA GLU A 900 -15.90 5.55 -14.78
C GLU A 900 -16.21 6.82 -13.96
N VAL A 901 -15.30 7.81 -13.88
CA VAL A 901 -15.59 9.13 -13.32
C VAL A 901 -16.63 9.88 -14.15
N ASP A 902 -16.55 9.82 -15.48
CA ASP A 902 -17.57 10.45 -16.34
C ASP A 902 -18.92 9.72 -16.22
N ARG A 903 -18.92 8.39 -16.13
CA ARG A 903 -20.11 7.57 -15.80
C ARG A 903 -20.68 7.87 -14.41
N ILE A 904 -19.83 8.12 -13.41
CA ILE A 904 -20.24 8.52 -12.06
C ILE A 904 -20.76 9.96 -12.05
N LYS A 905 -20.26 10.87 -12.91
CA LYS A 905 -20.88 12.19 -13.12
C LYS A 905 -22.28 12.04 -13.72
N GLU A 906 -22.50 11.19 -14.72
CA GLU A 906 -23.84 10.89 -15.25
C GLU A 906 -24.76 10.29 -14.16
N ALA A 907 -24.25 9.37 -13.34
CA ALA A 907 -24.97 8.78 -12.21
C ALA A 907 -25.25 9.79 -11.06
N MET A 908 -24.37 10.76 -10.83
CA MET A 908 -24.59 11.84 -9.87
C MET A 908 -25.53 12.92 -10.40
N LEU A 909 -25.51 13.23 -11.70
CA LEU A 909 -26.46 14.15 -12.33
C LEU A 909 -27.89 13.57 -12.23
N SER A 910 -28.07 12.29 -12.53
CA SER A 910 -29.36 11.60 -12.34
C SER A 910 -29.78 11.49 -10.87
N LYS A 911 -28.88 11.16 -9.93
CA LYS A 911 -29.21 11.15 -8.49
C LYS A 911 -29.46 12.55 -7.89
N ASN A 912 -28.82 13.61 -8.38
CA ASN A 912 -29.08 14.97 -7.92
C ASN A 912 -30.39 15.55 -8.49
N ALA A 913 -30.80 15.14 -9.69
CA ALA A 913 -32.16 15.37 -10.18
C ALA A 913 -33.22 14.69 -9.27
N SER A 914 -32.84 13.62 -8.56
CA SER A 914 -33.71 12.90 -7.61
C SER A 914 -33.78 13.52 -6.20
N ARG A 915 -33.16 14.68 -5.93
CA ARG A 915 -33.07 15.28 -4.58
C ARG A 915 -33.22 16.82 -4.57
N ARG A 916 -34.36 17.36 -5.02
CA ARG A 916 -34.85 18.68 -4.60
C ARG A 916 -36.37 18.66 -4.39
N GLY A 917 -36.82 19.27 -3.28
CA GLY A 917 -38.20 19.16 -2.77
C GLY A 917 -38.30 18.07 -1.68
N HIS A 918 -38.76 18.32 -0.46
CA HIS A 918 -39.32 19.55 0.12
C HIS A 918 -38.68 19.91 1.48
N SER A 919 -38.89 21.16 1.91
CA SER A 919 -38.26 21.79 3.08
C SER A 919 -39.17 21.83 4.31
N ALA A 920 -38.57 22.04 5.47
CA ALA A 920 -39.28 22.62 6.61
C ALA A 920 -39.33 24.16 6.46
N GLN A 921 -40.51 24.76 6.65
CA GLN A 921 -40.67 26.21 6.77
C GLN A 921 -41.24 26.56 8.15
N ILE A 922 -40.81 27.70 8.70
CA ILE A 922 -41.43 28.34 9.87
C ILE A 922 -41.90 29.73 9.43
N ALA A 923 -43.16 30.05 9.69
CA ALA A 923 -43.83 31.26 9.20
C ALA A 923 -43.60 32.49 10.11
N LYS A 924 -43.75 33.70 9.54
CA LYS A 924 -43.71 34.99 10.25
C LYS A 924 -45.13 35.48 10.60
N PRO A 925 -45.30 36.13 11.75
CA PRO A 925 -45.65 37.56 11.78
C PRO A 925 -44.77 38.32 12.83
N ILE A 926 -44.91 39.62 13.17
CA ILE A 926 -45.83 40.72 12.81
C ILE A 926 -44.99 41.92 12.26
N ARG A 927 -45.63 42.92 11.63
CA ARG A 927 -45.03 44.15 11.08
C ARG A 927 -45.13 45.35 12.05
N ALA A 928 -44.02 46.00 12.39
CA ALA A 928 -43.92 47.44 12.73
C ALA A 928 -42.45 47.85 13.02
N GLY A 929 -42.13 49.15 13.06
CA GLY A 929 -40.92 49.66 13.74
C GLY A 929 -39.87 50.35 12.87
N HIS A 930 -39.82 51.68 12.94
CA HIS A 930 -38.88 52.58 12.28
C HIS A 930 -37.43 52.55 12.84
N GLN A 931 -36.45 52.70 11.93
CA GLN A 931 -35.29 53.62 11.98
C GLN A 931 -34.16 53.54 13.04
N GLN A 932 -32.98 53.96 12.53
CA GLN A 932 -31.87 54.68 13.19
C GLN A 932 -30.89 53.95 14.14
N HIS A 933 -29.75 53.55 13.54
CA HIS A 933 -28.42 54.16 13.75
C HIS A 933 -27.76 54.16 15.17
N SER A 934 -26.60 53.47 15.25
CA SER A 934 -25.26 53.96 15.71
C SER A 934 -25.08 54.73 17.03
N THR A 935 -24.00 54.62 17.84
CA THR A 935 -22.76 53.81 17.86
C THR A 935 -21.98 54.15 19.15
N SER A 936 -21.16 53.21 19.65
CA SER A 936 -19.90 53.45 20.43
C SER A 936 -19.94 54.02 21.87
N SER A 937 -18.77 53.91 22.54
CA SER A 937 -18.27 54.77 23.65
C SER A 937 -18.70 54.37 25.10
N PRO A 938 -18.03 54.85 26.20
CA PRO A 938 -16.88 54.10 26.73
C PRO A 938 -16.68 54.05 28.29
N SER A 939 -15.70 53.23 28.70
CA SER A 939 -14.73 53.42 29.84
C SER A 939 -15.04 52.93 31.27
N ALA A 940 -14.00 52.28 31.84
CA ALA A 940 -13.46 52.28 33.21
C ALA A 940 -14.23 51.77 34.47
N GLY A 941 -13.56 50.88 35.24
CA GLY A 941 -13.81 50.50 36.65
C GLY A 941 -13.30 49.08 36.99
N HIS A 942 -12.13 48.88 37.61
CA HIS A 942 -11.90 48.67 39.07
C HIS A 942 -12.70 47.50 39.69
N SER A 943 -12.14 46.52 40.42
CA SER A 943 -10.80 46.25 41.03
C SER A 943 -10.64 44.71 41.21
N ILE A 944 -9.65 44.00 41.82
CA ILE A 944 -8.36 44.17 42.57
C ILE A 944 -7.68 42.75 42.53
N ARG A 945 -6.41 42.35 42.78
CA ARG A 945 -5.09 42.78 43.34
C ARG A 945 -4.01 41.94 42.59
N GLY A 946 -2.69 41.96 42.83
CA GLY A 946 -1.79 42.84 43.60
C GLY A 946 -0.37 42.21 43.76
N SER A 947 0.71 42.99 43.56
CA SER A 947 2.16 42.64 43.73
C SER A 947 2.74 41.58 42.76
N SER A 948 4.03 41.54 42.34
CA SER A 948 5.28 42.32 42.53
C SER A 948 6.40 41.73 41.60
N ILE A 949 7.57 42.30 41.22
CA ILE A 949 8.18 43.67 41.24
C ILE A 949 9.43 43.72 40.29
N ARG A 950 9.74 44.88 39.64
CA ARG A 950 10.99 45.28 38.90
C ARG A 950 11.48 44.44 37.68
N GLY A 951 12.13 45.01 36.63
CA GLY A 951 12.26 46.43 36.22
C GLY A 951 13.45 46.76 35.27
N GLY A 952 13.27 47.74 34.36
CA GLY A 952 14.32 48.49 33.59
C GLY A 952 14.81 47.88 32.24
N GLY A 953 15.17 48.64 31.18
CA GLY A 953 14.91 50.07 30.89
C GLY A 953 15.76 50.74 29.77
N ALA A 954 15.13 51.46 28.84
CA ALA A 954 15.69 52.42 27.83
C ALA A 954 16.67 51.86 26.74
N VAL A 955 17.11 52.52 25.65
CA VAL A 955 17.15 53.95 25.17
C VAL A 955 16.76 54.05 23.65
N SER A 956 16.82 55.23 23.03
CA SER A 956 16.24 55.66 21.73
C SER A 956 17.10 55.56 20.44
N SER A 957 16.46 55.83 19.29
CA SER A 957 16.99 56.10 17.91
C SER A 957 17.61 57.54 17.77
N PRO A 958 17.87 58.17 16.58
CA PRO A 958 17.75 57.76 15.14
C PRO A 958 18.89 58.25 14.17
N HIS A 959 18.69 58.14 12.82
CA HIS A 959 19.42 58.78 11.68
C HIS A 959 20.83 58.24 11.29
N HIS A 960 21.36 58.29 10.03
CA HIS A 960 20.80 58.63 8.69
C HIS A 960 21.70 58.15 7.49
N TYR A 961 21.12 58.20 6.26
CA TYR A 961 21.70 58.43 4.92
C TYR A 961 22.67 57.47 4.14
N ARG A 962 22.12 56.98 3.00
CA ARG A 962 22.64 56.96 1.59
C ARG A 962 23.87 56.13 1.11
N HIS A 963 23.57 55.29 0.10
CA HIS A 963 24.38 54.85 -1.07
C HIS A 963 25.02 56.02 -1.89
N PRO A 964 25.93 55.82 -2.90
CA PRO A 964 26.09 54.61 -3.75
C PRO A 964 27.52 54.21 -4.25
N ALA A 965 27.54 53.18 -5.11
CA ALA A 965 28.43 52.95 -6.28
C ALA A 965 29.83 52.30 -6.13
N SER A 966 30.15 51.45 -7.12
CA SER A 966 31.43 50.79 -7.41
C SER A 966 32.20 51.52 -8.53
N PRO A 967 33.51 51.26 -8.73
CA PRO A 967 33.92 50.24 -9.73
C PRO A 967 35.25 49.48 -9.45
N SER A 968 35.53 48.48 -10.29
CA SER A 968 36.78 47.69 -10.42
C SER A 968 37.84 48.43 -11.29
N PRO A 969 39.04 47.89 -11.69
CA PRO A 969 39.63 46.54 -11.49
C PRO A 969 41.18 46.46 -11.24
N HIS A 970 41.73 45.24 -11.38
CA HIS A 970 43.11 44.84 -11.78
C HIS A 970 44.25 44.58 -10.75
N ARG A 971 44.73 43.31 -10.77
CA ARG A 971 46.15 42.80 -10.74
C ARG A 971 47.05 43.16 -9.52
N GLN A 972 48.10 42.40 -9.16
CA GLN A 972 48.91 41.40 -9.90
C GLN A 972 49.51 40.33 -8.96
N GLN A 973 50.10 39.26 -9.51
CA GLN A 973 50.77 38.16 -8.77
C GLN A 973 52.31 38.28 -8.75
N GLN A 974 52.94 37.82 -7.66
CA GLN A 974 54.22 37.06 -7.57
C GLN A 974 54.36 36.61 -6.09
N GLN A 975 54.55 35.34 -5.70
CA GLN A 975 55.67 34.40 -5.96
C GLN A 975 57.03 34.99 -5.51
N GLN A 976 57.89 34.30 -4.76
CA GLN A 976 58.45 32.97 -5.05
C GLN A 976 59.10 32.25 -3.84
N HIS A 977 59.02 30.91 -3.86
CA HIS A 977 60.08 29.94 -3.45
C HIS A 977 60.57 29.90 -1.97
N ARG A 978 61.29 28.85 -1.49
CA ARG A 978 62.00 27.76 -2.21
C ARG A 978 62.00 26.40 -1.47
N SER A 979 62.09 25.36 -2.28
CA SER A 979 62.21 23.92 -2.02
C SER A 979 62.95 23.45 -0.76
N LYS A 980 62.42 22.37 -0.16
CA LYS A 980 63.01 21.04 -0.40
C LYS A 980 61.93 19.96 -0.43
#